data_AF-A0A370HW78-F1
#
_entry.id   AF-A0A370HW78-F1
#
_cell.length_a   1.000
_cell.length_b   1.000
_cell.length_c   1.000
_cell.angle_alpha   90.00
_cell.angle_beta   90.00
_cell.angle_gamma   90.00
#
_symmetry.space_group_name_H-M   'P 1'
#
loop_
_entity.id
_entity.type
_entity.pdbx_description
1 polymer ?
#
loop_
_entity_poly.entity_id
_entity_poly.type
_entity_poly.pdbx_seq_one_letter_code
_entity_poly.pdbx_strand_id
1 'polypeptide(L)'
;MSAYLYRWGRFAFRRKWMVLPVWFVLLGVLGAAGSMLSKPMSDEFSMPSLPSERATAILDKQFPGMSGQFRIDAVSGAYVIEAPAGTKLTDKKNSAAVDALIADLKALTVDGGNHRLVTDKNAAALKNPVEATKAMGCLTKADPAVCSGAPLNVLSKDAPATVAVLSVPFDIASPMDISEEERHAAYDVAAPARAQGLTVELGGAIAQRQEQPSGRAEMIGMGVALVVMVVAFGAIVAAFVPIITAVVGLGAATLVISLGTAVIEVPSFTTFLASMIGIALSIDYALFIVSRYKHELHVADSPEEAAGIAVGTAGSAVVFAGLTVIVALSALGIVGVNFLTFMGLGGAVAAFFAVLTAITLMPALLGAFGRLLFKPRLPLVARHDPEDDTSVTNGMRVARQIGKRPWLALIFAVAALAVLATPALHMQLGLPGADSLPTDTTARRAYDIRTAGFGEGSNGILTVAVDLERVPEGERKAAVTALRDRLGEFPQMDYVTTPQFSANGLGAILNGVPRSGPNNQDTKDLVRAARDAEGALAERYGLAYGITGTTAIYADMDHVLLGKIVPYLAIVAGAAFVLLILVFRSILVPLTAALGFLLSMAATFGATVLIFQEGKFGLIADPRPIISFLPIMLIGLVFGLAMDYQVFLVTRMREEYVHGKSPRDAMISGYHHGARVVTSAAIIMISVFGSFLLESDATAKSMGFALAAGVAIDAFVVRMLLVPALLAIMGRWSWWIPRWLDRILPDIDVEGAKLRRSRPERAEFEVAVAEQVSERAAAGVSHSGTNGNGAHRLPVTADLHAIGGRIRRIDGHPVPDAVLTLIDQRGHQISRTSGDGGGSYAIEPLAPGNYVLIVSAHGHQPVAMNITAADGAQHLDVTLQPSGELSGVVRTAAREPVAGATITVTDPQGEVVGVAVTAANGAYACHGVPAGTYTFVTVADRMRPTATTLTVPEGGPLRFDVELAPMAMLCGTVRADGRAVHDARVTVLDWSGAPVGTARTDEDGRYVVTDLPEGEYTVVTRGYPRVTGQVTITGSRVDHDVRLGFDIEERVELS
;
A
#
# COMPACT_ATOMS: atom_id res chain seq x y z
N MET A 1 -9.45 -7.23 -24.60
CA MET A 1 -8.81 -6.04 -24.00
C MET A 1 -8.13 -5.16 -25.05
N SER A 2 -7.21 -5.71 -25.86
CA SER A 2 -6.50 -5.01 -26.96
C SER A 2 -7.41 -4.17 -27.86
N ALA A 3 -8.58 -4.69 -28.27
CA ALA A 3 -9.56 -3.96 -29.09
C ALA A 3 -10.17 -2.72 -28.39
N TYR A 4 -10.42 -2.78 -27.08
CA TYR A 4 -10.92 -1.64 -26.31
C TYR A 4 -9.84 -0.56 -26.17
N LEU A 5 -8.62 -0.97 -25.81
CA LEU A 5 -7.47 -0.06 -25.70
C LEU A 5 -7.10 0.57 -27.05
N TYR A 6 -7.24 -0.16 -28.16
CA TYR A 6 -7.09 0.38 -29.51
C TYR A 6 -8.09 1.52 -29.78
N ARG A 7 -9.38 1.27 -29.51
CA ARG A 7 -10.43 2.29 -29.67
C ARG A 7 -10.19 3.50 -28.77
N TRP A 8 -9.73 3.26 -27.55
CA TRP A 8 -9.41 4.30 -26.58
C TRP A 8 -8.21 5.15 -27.00
N GLY A 9 -7.12 4.52 -27.45
CA GLY A 9 -5.93 5.20 -27.97
C GLY A 9 -6.26 6.10 -29.16
N ARG A 10 -7.07 5.61 -30.12
CA ARG A 10 -7.57 6.44 -31.24
C ARG A 10 -8.43 7.60 -30.75
N PHE A 11 -9.33 7.33 -29.81
CA PHE A 11 -10.19 8.37 -29.25
C PHE A 11 -9.37 9.49 -28.58
N ALA A 12 -8.41 9.12 -27.73
CA ALA A 12 -7.56 10.07 -27.02
C ALA A 12 -6.68 10.88 -27.98
N PHE A 13 -6.09 10.23 -29.00
CA PHE A 13 -5.31 10.91 -30.03
C PHE A 13 -6.14 11.92 -30.84
N ARG A 14 -7.34 11.51 -31.26
CA ARG A 14 -8.24 12.34 -32.09
C ARG A 14 -8.87 13.48 -31.30
N ARG A 15 -9.35 13.20 -30.08
CA ARG A 15 -10.01 14.16 -29.18
C ARG A 15 -9.07 14.74 -28.12
N LYS A 16 -7.79 14.90 -28.45
CA LYS A 16 -6.76 15.49 -27.59
C LYS A 16 -7.17 16.79 -26.89
N TRP A 17 -7.92 17.66 -27.58
CA TRP A 17 -8.39 18.93 -27.05
C TRP A 17 -9.55 18.80 -26.05
N MET A 18 -10.12 17.60 -25.89
CA MET A 18 -11.01 17.28 -24.77
C MET A 18 -10.24 16.60 -23.64
N VAL A 19 -9.34 15.67 -23.97
CA VAL A 19 -8.59 14.89 -22.97
C VAL A 19 -7.63 15.76 -22.15
N LEU A 20 -6.90 16.68 -22.79
CA LEU A 20 -5.95 17.56 -22.09
C LEU A 20 -6.64 18.47 -21.06
N PRO A 21 -7.74 19.18 -21.39
CA PRO A 21 -8.50 19.94 -20.39
C PRO A 21 -9.10 19.09 -19.28
N VAL A 22 -9.56 17.86 -19.57
CA VAL A 22 -10.10 16.97 -18.52
C VAL A 22 -9.05 16.66 -17.46
N TRP A 23 -7.80 16.37 -17.87
CA TRP A 23 -6.69 16.18 -16.94
C TRP A 23 -6.37 17.45 -16.15
N PHE A 24 -6.39 18.61 -16.81
CA PHE A 24 -6.16 19.89 -16.14
C PHE A 24 -7.25 20.20 -15.09
N VAL A 25 -8.52 19.97 -15.42
CA VAL A 25 -9.65 20.13 -14.51
C VAL A 25 -9.56 19.14 -13.36
N LEU A 26 -9.22 17.87 -13.62
CA LEU A 26 -9.04 16.84 -12.60
C LEU A 26 -7.96 17.27 -11.58
N LEU A 27 -6.80 17.72 -12.06
CA LEU A 27 -5.72 18.23 -11.20
C LEU A 27 -6.16 19.46 -10.41
N GLY A 28 -6.90 20.38 -11.04
CA GLY A 28 -7.43 21.57 -10.37
C GLY A 28 -8.43 21.24 -9.26
N VAL A 29 -9.34 20.29 -9.52
CA VAL A 29 -10.32 19.82 -8.53
C VAL A 29 -9.63 19.08 -7.38
N LEU A 30 -8.70 18.17 -7.69
CA LEU A 30 -7.94 17.44 -6.67
C LEU A 30 -7.05 18.40 -5.85
N GLY A 31 -6.44 19.40 -6.49
CA GLY A 31 -5.64 20.43 -5.83
C GLY A 31 -6.46 21.30 -4.89
N ALA A 32 -7.62 21.79 -5.35
CA ALA A 32 -8.53 22.58 -4.53
C ALA A 32 -9.06 21.78 -3.33
N ALA A 33 -9.56 20.56 -3.59
CA ALA A 33 -10.03 19.67 -2.54
C ALA A 33 -8.93 19.32 -1.53
N GLY A 34 -7.74 18.97 -2.02
CA GLY A 34 -6.57 18.70 -1.20
C GLY A 34 -6.24 19.88 -0.29
N SER A 35 -6.10 21.09 -0.83
CA SER A 35 -5.78 22.28 -0.03
C SER A 35 -6.80 22.64 1.04
N MET A 36 -8.06 22.25 0.86
CA MET A 36 -9.16 22.54 1.79
C MET A 36 -9.35 21.44 2.85
N LEU A 37 -9.06 20.18 2.50
CA LEU A 37 -9.42 19.01 3.31
C LEU A 37 -8.22 18.24 3.86
N SER A 38 -7.03 18.39 3.28
CA SER A 38 -5.86 17.62 3.70
C SER A 38 -5.42 18.00 5.12
N LYS A 39 -5.07 16.99 5.90
CA LYS A 39 -4.46 17.13 7.23
C LYS A 39 -2.96 16.87 7.15
N PRO A 40 -2.17 17.32 8.14
CA PRO A 40 -0.77 16.95 8.26
C PRO A 40 -0.59 15.43 8.28
N MET A 41 0.46 14.93 7.63
CA MET A 41 0.84 13.51 7.69
C MET A 41 1.43 13.19 9.07
N SER A 42 1.14 12.00 9.61
CA SER A 42 1.64 11.54 10.91
C SER A 42 2.58 10.34 10.74
N ASP A 43 3.77 10.41 11.33
CA ASP A 43 4.76 9.32 11.31
C ASP A 43 4.65 8.45 12.58
N GLU A 44 3.43 8.20 13.06
CA GLU A 44 3.19 7.37 14.24
C GLU A 44 3.41 5.88 13.91
N PHE A 45 4.49 5.31 14.46
CA PHE A 45 4.76 3.88 14.42
C PHE A 45 4.00 3.17 15.53
N SER A 46 2.73 2.81 15.29
CA SER A 46 2.00 1.89 16.17
C SER A 46 1.94 0.49 15.58
N MET A 47 2.42 -0.50 16.34
CA MET A 47 2.20 -1.92 16.07
C MET A 47 1.53 -2.52 17.30
N PRO A 48 0.22 -2.81 17.25
CA PRO A 48 -0.45 -3.42 18.39
C PRO A 48 0.18 -4.78 18.68
N SER A 49 0.27 -5.14 19.96
CA SER A 49 0.72 -6.45 20.49
C SER A 49 2.22 -6.74 20.41
N LEU A 50 3.09 -5.73 20.32
CA LEU A 50 4.53 -5.98 20.48
C LEU A 50 4.84 -6.46 21.91
N PRO A 51 5.78 -7.41 22.09
CA PRO A 51 6.24 -7.81 23.43
C PRO A 51 6.70 -6.63 24.30
N SER A 52 7.30 -5.60 23.71
CA SER A 52 7.68 -4.36 24.40
C SER A 52 6.49 -3.54 24.92
N GLU A 53 5.30 -3.63 24.30
CA GLU A 53 4.10 -2.92 24.78
C GLU A 53 3.63 -3.44 26.14
N ARG A 54 3.87 -4.73 26.43
CA ARG A 54 3.56 -5.30 27.76
C ARG A 54 4.27 -4.55 28.88
N ALA A 55 5.52 -4.15 28.66
CA ALA A 55 6.26 -3.36 29.65
C ALA A 55 5.62 -1.97 29.81
N THR A 56 5.23 -1.34 28.70
CA THR A 56 4.51 -0.04 28.73
C THR A 56 3.19 -0.15 29.48
N ALA A 57 2.42 -1.22 29.29
CA ALA A 57 1.18 -1.47 30.02
C ALA A 57 1.42 -1.66 31.53
N ILE A 58 2.50 -2.35 31.93
CA ILE A 58 2.91 -2.48 33.34
C ILE A 58 3.32 -1.11 33.90
N LEU A 59 4.07 -0.31 33.14
CA LEU A 59 4.47 1.05 33.54
C LEU A 59 3.26 1.96 33.70
N ASP A 60 2.31 1.95 32.76
CA ASP A 60 1.07 2.72 32.84
C ASP A 60 0.26 2.38 34.09
N LYS A 61 0.20 1.10 34.44
CA LYS A 61 -0.57 0.58 35.56
C LYS A 61 0.11 0.88 36.92
N GLN A 62 1.40 0.60 37.05
CA GLN A 62 2.11 0.65 38.33
C GLN A 62 2.88 1.96 38.58
N PHE A 63 3.17 2.72 37.51
CA PHE A 63 3.91 3.99 37.56
C PHE A 63 3.20 5.05 36.70
N PRO A 64 2.04 5.57 37.14
CA PRO A 64 1.22 6.49 36.34
C PRO A 64 2.02 7.70 35.85
N GLY A 65 2.05 7.91 34.53
CA GLY A 65 2.76 9.02 33.90
C GLY A 65 4.23 8.76 33.53
N MET A 66 4.84 7.65 33.97
CA MET A 66 6.22 7.29 33.57
C MET A 66 6.27 6.69 32.16
N SER A 67 5.22 6.01 31.71
CA SER A 67 5.07 5.54 30.32
C SER A 67 5.22 6.66 29.30
N GLY A 68 4.81 7.89 29.65
CA GLY A 68 4.89 9.08 28.79
C GLY A 68 6.32 9.41 28.35
N GLN A 69 7.33 9.07 29.14
CA GLN A 69 8.75 9.25 28.77
C GLN A 69 9.27 8.18 27.80
N PHE A 70 8.55 7.06 27.68
CA PHE A 70 8.87 5.95 26.78
C PHE A 70 7.99 5.95 25.52
N ARG A 71 7.03 6.88 25.42
CA ARG A 71 6.25 7.09 24.20
C ARG A 71 7.13 7.72 23.13
N ILE A 72 6.98 7.25 21.90
CA ILE A 72 7.70 7.76 20.72
C ILE A 72 7.43 9.27 20.51
N ASP A 73 6.29 9.75 20.98
CA ASP A 73 5.78 11.11 20.71
C ASP A 73 6.32 12.19 21.67
N ALA A 74 7.03 11.82 22.75
CA ALA A 74 7.52 12.81 23.71
C ALA A 74 8.75 13.55 23.17
N VAL A 75 8.62 14.85 22.93
CA VAL A 75 9.74 15.68 22.47
C VAL A 75 10.71 15.93 23.63
N SER A 76 11.90 15.35 23.52
CA SER A 76 13.00 15.52 24.48
C SER A 76 14.31 15.80 23.77
N GLY A 77 15.19 16.55 24.45
CA GLY A 77 16.58 16.73 24.07
C GLY A 77 17.52 16.09 25.08
N ALA A 78 18.53 15.39 24.59
CA ALA A 78 19.60 14.85 25.40
C ALA A 78 20.87 15.69 25.16
N TYR A 79 21.21 16.56 26.11
CA TYR A 79 22.45 17.33 26.06
C TYR A 79 23.57 16.46 26.60
N VAL A 80 24.47 16.04 25.71
CA VAL A 80 25.67 15.29 26.06
C VAL A 80 26.82 16.29 26.20
N ILE A 81 27.36 16.36 27.41
CA ILE A 81 28.34 17.36 27.84
C ILE A 81 29.66 16.65 28.09
N GLU A 82 30.72 17.10 27.44
CA GLU A 82 32.09 16.62 27.63
C GLU A 82 32.98 17.74 28.14
N ALA A 83 33.79 17.42 29.16
CA ALA A 83 34.79 18.32 29.71
C ALA A 83 35.96 18.52 28.72
N PRO A 84 36.58 19.71 28.70
CA PRO A 84 37.78 19.94 27.91
C PRO A 84 38.87 18.90 28.23
N ALA A 85 39.63 18.52 27.21
CA ALA A 85 40.65 17.47 27.31
C ALA A 85 41.56 17.63 28.54
N GLY A 86 41.65 16.58 29.36
CA GLY A 86 42.45 16.56 30.59
C GLY A 86 41.78 17.19 31.83
N THR A 87 40.55 17.69 31.72
CA THR A 87 39.77 18.23 32.85
C THR A 87 38.54 17.38 33.15
N LYS A 88 37.88 17.61 34.29
CA LYS A 88 36.66 16.88 34.71
C LYS A 88 35.48 17.83 34.83
N LEU A 89 34.27 17.32 34.67
CA LEU A 89 33.05 18.10 34.92
C LEU A 89 32.88 18.45 36.40
N THR A 90 33.54 17.70 37.31
CA THR A 90 33.61 18.02 38.74
C THR A 90 34.47 19.23 39.07
N ASP A 91 35.29 19.72 38.12
CA ASP A 91 36.12 20.91 38.34
C ASP A 91 35.23 22.14 38.48
N LYS A 92 35.54 23.03 39.42
CA LYS A 92 34.68 24.20 39.76
C LYS A 92 34.29 25.04 38.54
N LYS A 93 35.24 25.26 37.61
CA LYS A 93 35.01 26.03 36.38
C LYS A 93 33.98 25.34 35.48
N ASN A 94 34.14 24.04 35.25
CA ASN A 94 33.28 23.25 34.36
C ASN A 94 31.89 23.05 35.00
N SER A 95 31.82 22.75 36.29
CA SER A 95 30.54 22.63 37.01
C SER A 95 29.74 23.93 36.97
N ALA A 96 30.39 25.09 37.14
CA ALA A 96 29.73 26.39 37.03
C ALA A 96 29.21 26.68 35.61
N ALA A 97 29.95 26.25 34.58
CA ALA A 97 29.51 26.35 33.19
C ALA A 97 28.27 25.48 32.92
N VAL A 98 28.20 24.28 33.53
CA VAL A 98 27.01 23.40 33.47
C VAL A 98 25.82 24.02 34.21
N ASP A 99 26.04 24.66 35.37
CA ASP A 99 24.98 25.38 36.09
C ASP A 99 24.42 26.55 35.27
N ALA A 100 25.28 27.29 34.58
CA ALA A 100 24.87 28.35 33.65
C ALA A 100 24.03 27.80 32.49
N LEU A 101 24.47 26.70 31.86
CA LEU A 101 23.70 26.02 30.81
C LEU A 101 22.31 25.60 31.29
N ILE A 102 22.20 25.07 32.50
CA ILE A 102 20.92 24.67 33.08
C ILE A 102 20.03 25.89 33.34
N ALA A 103 20.59 27.02 33.77
CA ALA A 103 19.85 28.26 33.94
C ALA A 103 19.30 28.77 32.59
N ASP A 104 20.13 28.73 31.54
CA ASP A 104 19.74 29.14 30.19
C ASP A 104 18.65 28.21 29.62
N LEU A 105 18.76 26.90 29.81
CA LEU A 105 17.74 25.92 29.43
C LEU A 105 16.39 26.16 30.14
N LYS A 106 16.42 26.50 31.43
CA LYS A 106 15.20 26.83 32.19
C LYS A 106 14.54 28.09 31.66
N ALA A 107 15.31 29.05 31.16
CA ALA A 107 14.83 30.32 30.63
C ALA A 107 14.55 30.28 29.10
N LEU A 108 14.69 29.12 28.46
CA LEU A 108 14.61 29.00 27.01
C LEU A 108 13.20 29.34 26.50
N THR A 109 13.12 30.40 25.69
CA THR A 109 11.91 30.87 25.04
C THR A 109 12.12 31.05 23.53
N VAL A 110 11.03 30.92 22.77
CA VAL A 110 10.92 31.17 21.33
C VAL A 110 9.77 32.14 21.05
N ASP A 111 9.53 32.49 19.79
CA ASP A 111 8.48 33.45 19.37
C ASP A 111 8.63 34.82 20.04
N GLY A 112 9.86 35.33 20.13
CA GLY A 112 10.15 36.62 20.76
C GLY A 112 9.90 36.66 22.28
N GLY A 113 9.86 35.50 22.94
CA GLY A 113 9.69 35.39 24.40
C GLY A 113 8.29 34.96 24.84
N ASN A 114 7.36 34.74 23.91
CA ASN A 114 5.96 34.42 24.22
C ASN A 114 5.72 32.93 24.49
N HIS A 115 6.59 32.05 24.01
CA HIS A 115 6.46 30.61 24.21
C HIS A 115 7.70 30.05 24.91
N ARG A 116 7.51 29.36 26.03
CA ARG A 116 8.60 28.78 26.82
C ARG A 116 8.68 27.28 26.56
N LEU A 117 9.79 26.84 25.99
CA LEU A 117 9.95 25.46 25.56
C LEU A 117 10.12 24.47 26.71
N VAL A 118 10.57 24.94 27.87
CA VAL A 118 10.69 24.13 29.09
C VAL A 118 9.72 24.67 30.14
N THR A 119 8.64 23.92 30.40
CA THR A 119 7.64 24.29 31.42
C THR A 119 8.27 24.45 32.80
N ASP A 120 7.61 25.19 33.71
CA ASP A 120 8.10 25.34 35.09
C ASP A 120 8.27 24.00 35.82
N LYS A 121 7.38 23.04 35.55
CA LYS A 121 7.46 21.67 36.08
C LYS A 121 8.73 20.97 35.57
N ASN A 122 9.01 21.06 34.28
CA ASN A 122 10.18 20.44 33.66
C ASN A 122 11.48 21.14 34.10
N ALA A 123 11.45 22.46 34.19
CA ALA A 123 12.55 23.29 34.67
C ALA A 123 12.92 22.96 36.12
N ALA A 124 11.94 22.68 36.99
CA ALA A 124 12.20 22.25 38.37
C ALA A 124 12.89 20.88 38.45
N ALA A 125 12.67 20.00 37.47
CA ALA A 125 13.28 18.68 37.42
C ALA A 125 14.75 18.70 36.93
N LEU A 126 15.18 19.74 36.21
CA LEU A 126 16.55 19.89 35.73
C LEU A 126 17.51 20.18 36.89
N LYS A 127 18.41 19.23 37.14
CA LYS A 127 19.48 19.29 38.15
C LYS A 127 20.84 19.15 37.48
N ASN A 128 21.87 19.75 38.09
CA ASN A 128 23.25 19.57 37.64
C ASN A 128 23.63 18.08 37.69
N PRO A 129 24.08 17.48 36.58
CA PRO A 129 24.51 16.08 36.54
C PRO A 129 25.55 15.71 37.60
N VAL A 130 26.46 16.62 37.94
CA VAL A 130 27.49 16.41 38.97
C VAL A 130 26.84 16.31 40.35
N GLU A 131 25.97 17.25 40.69
CA GLU A 131 25.27 17.26 41.99
C GLU A 131 24.26 16.11 42.11
N ALA A 132 23.56 15.77 41.01
CA ALA A 132 22.68 14.60 40.96
C ALA A 132 23.46 13.31 41.22
N THR A 133 24.63 13.15 40.58
CA THR A 133 25.51 12.00 40.78
C THR A 133 26.09 11.95 42.21
N LYS A 134 26.42 13.12 42.77
CA LYS A 134 26.88 13.25 44.16
C LYS A 134 25.80 12.84 45.16
N ALA A 135 24.55 13.24 44.93
CA ALA A 135 23.41 12.87 45.77
C ALA A 135 23.16 11.36 45.78
N MET A 136 23.57 10.64 44.72
CA MET A 136 23.53 9.18 44.65
C MET A 136 24.71 8.49 45.39
N GLY A 137 25.65 9.25 45.96
CA GLY A 137 26.85 8.71 46.63
C GLY A 137 27.93 8.22 45.66
N CYS A 138 27.77 8.49 44.38
CA CYS A 138 28.54 7.86 43.31
C CYS A 138 29.92 8.48 43.05
N LEU A 139 30.18 9.67 43.58
CA LEU A 139 31.49 10.31 43.51
C LEU A 139 32.49 9.76 44.53
N THR A 140 32.02 9.10 45.60
CA THR A 140 32.87 8.53 46.66
C THR A 140 32.98 7.01 46.53
N LYS A 141 31.90 6.32 46.20
CA LYS A 141 31.87 4.87 45.94
C LYS A 141 31.04 4.58 44.68
N ALA A 142 31.72 4.25 43.59
CA ALA A 142 31.09 3.96 42.31
C ALA A 142 30.59 2.50 42.25
N ASP A 143 29.50 2.20 42.96
CA ASP A 143 28.81 0.92 42.86
C ASP A 143 28.08 0.81 41.52
N PRO A 144 28.41 -0.16 40.63
CA PRO A 144 27.75 -0.31 39.33
C PRO A 144 26.22 -0.45 39.42
N ALA A 145 25.68 -1.03 40.50
CA ALA A 145 24.24 -1.23 40.63
C ALA A 145 23.46 0.08 40.88
N VAL A 146 24.12 1.09 41.45
CA VAL A 146 23.53 2.40 41.78
C VAL A 146 23.99 3.47 40.80
N CYS A 147 25.29 3.53 40.51
CA CYS A 147 25.93 4.61 39.79
C CYS A 147 25.83 4.51 38.27
N SER A 148 25.22 3.44 37.78
CA SER A 148 24.88 3.27 36.37
C SER A 148 23.73 4.16 35.90
N GLY A 149 22.82 4.50 36.81
CA GLY A 149 21.79 5.52 36.55
C GLY A 149 22.30 6.95 36.74
N ALA A 150 23.58 7.14 37.08
CA ALA A 150 24.14 8.46 37.30
C ALA A 150 24.26 9.22 35.97
N PRO A 151 23.84 10.50 35.92
CA PRO A 151 23.97 11.31 34.72
C PRO A 151 25.42 11.73 34.41
N LEU A 152 26.38 11.42 35.29
CA LEU A 152 27.83 11.61 35.08
C LEU A 152 28.54 10.26 35.01
N ASN A 153 29.48 10.11 34.07
CA ASN A 153 30.17 8.84 33.78
C ASN A 153 31.22 8.43 34.84
N VAL A 154 30.79 8.14 36.06
CA VAL A 154 31.70 7.76 37.15
C VAL A 154 32.20 6.30 37.06
N LEU A 155 31.53 5.47 36.26
CA LEU A 155 31.88 4.06 36.06
C LEU A 155 32.92 3.84 34.95
N SER A 156 33.24 4.88 34.17
CA SER A 156 34.26 4.79 33.12
C SER A 156 35.64 4.51 33.73
N LYS A 157 36.32 3.48 33.21
CA LYS A 157 37.68 3.13 33.65
C LYS A 157 38.73 4.08 33.09
N ASP A 158 38.51 4.58 31.87
CA ASP A 158 39.49 5.34 31.12
C ASP A 158 39.35 6.85 31.34
N ALA A 159 38.12 7.34 31.42
CA ALA A 159 37.83 8.77 31.55
C ALA A 159 36.66 9.04 32.53
N PRO A 160 36.83 8.79 33.83
CA PRO A 160 35.78 9.02 34.81
C PRO A 160 35.49 10.50 35.02
N ALA A 161 34.20 10.85 35.12
CA ALA A 161 33.68 12.19 35.37
C ALA A 161 34.03 13.24 34.30
N THR A 162 34.24 12.81 33.06
CA THR A 162 34.51 13.68 31.90
C THR A 162 33.27 13.92 31.04
N VAL A 163 32.28 13.01 31.06
CA VAL A 163 31.08 13.07 30.23
C VAL A 163 29.82 12.99 31.09
N ALA A 164 28.84 13.85 30.80
CA ALA A 164 27.53 13.84 31.44
C ALA A 164 26.39 13.90 30.41
N VAL A 165 25.23 13.37 30.77
CA VAL A 165 24.00 13.45 29.98
C VAL A 165 22.94 14.19 30.78
N LEU A 166 22.36 15.23 30.18
CA LEU A 166 21.23 15.96 30.73
C LEU A 166 20.03 15.80 29.81
N SER A 167 18.98 15.11 30.29
CA SER A 167 17.72 14.94 29.56
C SER A 167 16.78 16.11 29.86
N VAL A 168 16.32 16.78 28.81
CA VAL A 168 15.46 17.96 28.88
C VAL A 168 14.16 17.68 28.13
N PRO A 169 13.02 17.53 28.84
CA PRO A 169 11.72 17.42 28.19
C PRO A 169 11.21 18.79 27.74
N PHE A 170 10.76 18.88 26.49
CA PHE A 170 10.22 20.09 25.87
C PHE A 170 8.69 20.05 25.81
N ASP A 171 8.06 21.21 25.87
CA ASP A 171 6.61 21.38 25.80
C ASP A 171 6.11 21.45 24.35
N ILE A 172 6.44 20.43 23.56
CA ILE A 172 6.05 20.32 22.15
C ILE A 172 5.17 19.07 22.02
N ALA A 173 4.01 19.22 21.37
CA ALA A 173 2.98 18.20 21.32
C ALA A 173 3.42 16.94 20.55
N SER A 174 4.22 17.10 19.50
CA SER A 174 4.70 16.01 18.65
C SER A 174 6.07 16.33 18.05
N PRO A 175 6.92 15.33 17.76
CA PRO A 175 8.16 15.53 17.01
C PRO A 175 7.95 16.19 15.63
N MET A 176 6.76 16.05 15.04
CA MET A 176 6.39 16.68 13.77
C MET A 176 6.11 18.18 13.88
N ASP A 177 5.80 18.67 15.08
CA ASP A 177 5.49 20.08 15.32
C ASP A 177 6.74 20.92 15.63
N ILE A 178 7.91 20.28 15.69
CA ILE A 178 9.19 20.96 15.99
C ILE A 178 9.59 21.87 14.83
N SER A 179 9.47 23.17 15.05
CA SER A 179 9.93 24.19 14.11
C SER A 179 11.46 24.26 14.03
N GLU A 180 12.00 24.78 12.92
CA GLU A 180 13.44 25.04 12.81
C GLU A 180 13.91 26.07 13.86
N GLU A 181 13.07 27.04 14.23
CA GLU A 181 13.40 28.03 15.26
C GLU A 181 13.60 27.38 16.62
N GLU A 182 12.68 26.51 17.05
CA GLU A 182 12.79 25.77 18.31
C GLU A 182 14.03 24.88 18.34
N ARG A 183 14.33 24.23 17.21
CA ARG A 183 15.52 23.39 17.09
C ARG A 183 16.81 24.20 17.18
N HIS A 184 16.87 25.34 16.48
CA HIS A 184 18.00 26.24 16.55
C HIS A 184 18.17 26.81 17.96
N ALA A 185 17.09 27.27 18.58
CA ALA A 185 17.10 27.78 19.96
C ALA A 185 17.60 26.71 20.95
N ALA A 186 17.12 25.47 20.83
CA ALA A 186 17.59 24.35 21.66
C ALA A 186 19.06 24.00 21.40
N TYR A 187 19.56 24.10 20.17
CA TYR A 187 20.97 23.84 19.91
C TYR A 187 21.88 25.00 20.38
N ASP A 188 21.43 26.24 20.20
CA ASP A 188 22.21 27.46 20.45
C ASP A 188 22.22 27.86 21.93
N VAL A 189 21.28 27.37 22.75
CA VAL A 189 21.30 27.56 24.22
C VAL A 189 22.60 27.04 24.85
N ALA A 190 23.28 26.10 24.20
CA ALA A 190 24.57 25.57 24.64
C ALA A 190 25.79 26.38 24.16
N ALA A 191 25.62 27.40 23.30
CA ALA A 191 26.73 28.21 22.78
C ALA A 191 27.57 28.89 23.88
N PRO A 192 26.99 29.46 24.97
CA PRO A 192 27.78 30.03 26.06
C PRO A 192 28.64 28.98 26.77
N ALA A 193 28.11 27.78 26.99
CA ALA A 193 28.86 26.66 27.57
C ALA A 193 30.01 26.21 26.65
N ARG A 194 29.76 26.14 25.33
CA ARG A 194 30.79 25.86 24.32
C ARG A 194 31.90 26.92 24.30
N ALA A 195 31.54 28.19 24.42
CA ALA A 195 32.51 29.29 24.49
C ALA A 195 33.39 29.22 25.75
N GLN A 196 32.93 28.58 26.84
CA GLN A 196 33.71 28.34 28.05
C GLN A 196 34.65 27.14 27.96
N GLY A 197 34.62 26.40 26.84
CA GLY A 197 35.49 25.26 26.52
C GLY A 197 34.86 23.89 26.74
N LEU A 198 33.59 23.80 27.13
CA LEU A 198 32.86 22.53 27.17
C LEU A 198 32.49 22.08 25.75
N THR A 199 32.51 20.79 25.47
CA THR A 199 31.85 20.26 24.27
C THR A 199 30.43 19.90 24.66
N VAL A 200 29.42 20.50 24.02
CA VAL A 200 28.02 20.21 24.29
C VAL A 200 27.33 19.90 22.99
N GLU A 201 26.82 18.68 22.86
CA GLU A 201 26.10 18.23 21.67
C GLU A 201 24.68 17.83 22.06
N LEU A 202 23.72 18.23 21.23
CA LEU A 202 22.30 17.95 21.40
C LEU A 202 21.94 16.66 20.65
N GLY A 203 21.32 15.72 21.34
CA GLY A 203 20.65 14.53 20.81
C GLY A 203 19.17 14.51 21.19
N GLY A 204 18.51 13.36 21.01
CA GLY A 204 17.07 13.21 21.25
C GLY A 204 16.22 13.68 20.06
N ALA A 205 14.90 13.62 20.22
CA ALA A 205 13.93 13.91 19.16
C ALA A 205 14.09 15.34 18.59
N ILE A 206 14.37 16.31 19.45
CA ILE A 206 14.55 17.71 19.00
C ILE A 206 15.77 17.92 18.11
N ALA A 207 16.80 17.08 18.25
CA ALA A 207 18.03 17.18 17.48
C ALA A 207 17.93 16.50 16.10
N GLN A 208 16.95 15.61 15.94
CA GLN A 208 16.73 14.90 14.70
C GLN A 208 16.05 15.83 13.70
N ARG A 209 16.72 16.08 12.57
CA ARG A 209 16.10 16.74 11.43
C ARG A 209 15.34 15.69 10.63
N GLN A 210 14.01 15.76 10.65
CA GLN A 210 13.20 15.11 9.65
C GLN A 210 13.32 15.95 8.36
N GLU A 211 14.31 15.64 7.53
CA GLU A 211 14.49 16.37 6.26
C GLU A 211 13.31 16.06 5.34
N GLN A 212 12.50 17.09 5.04
CA GLN A 212 11.51 16.97 3.98
C GLN A 212 12.23 16.72 2.64
N PRO A 213 11.67 15.88 1.74
CA PRO A 213 12.29 15.57 0.46
C PRO A 213 12.67 16.86 -0.26
N SER A 214 13.96 17.07 -0.52
CA SER A 214 14.47 18.32 -1.08
C SER A 214 14.02 18.57 -2.54
N GLY A 215 13.39 17.58 -3.16
CA GLY A 215 13.05 17.52 -4.58
C GLY A 215 14.28 17.46 -5.50
N ARG A 216 15.50 17.58 -4.96
CA ARG A 216 16.74 17.65 -5.74
C ARG A 216 17.03 16.33 -6.43
N ALA A 217 16.93 15.20 -5.70
CA ALA A 217 17.11 13.88 -6.29
C ALA A 217 16.10 13.60 -7.42
N GLU A 218 14.86 14.05 -7.28
CA GLU A 218 13.83 13.91 -8.32
C GLU A 218 14.17 14.73 -9.57
N MET A 219 14.56 16.00 -9.41
CA MET A 219 14.98 16.85 -10.53
C MET A 219 16.20 16.29 -11.26
N ILE A 220 17.20 15.79 -10.51
CA ILE A 220 18.39 15.19 -11.08
C ILE A 220 18.02 13.91 -11.84
N GLY A 221 17.23 13.02 -11.22
CA GLY A 221 16.77 11.78 -11.86
C GLY A 221 16.00 12.05 -13.15
N MET A 222 15.10 13.03 -13.13
CA MET A 222 14.31 13.44 -14.30
C MET A 222 15.19 14.11 -15.38
N GLY A 223 16.19 14.89 -14.99
CA GLY A 223 17.17 15.47 -15.91
C GLY A 223 18.02 14.42 -16.62
N VAL A 224 18.51 13.41 -15.89
CA VAL A 224 19.23 12.28 -16.49
C VAL A 224 18.32 11.45 -17.38
N ALA A 225 17.09 11.17 -16.94
CA ALA A 225 16.09 10.46 -17.75
C ALA A 225 15.83 11.20 -19.07
N LEU A 226 15.69 12.53 -19.05
CA LEU A 226 15.53 13.35 -20.26
C LEU A 226 16.71 13.14 -21.23
N VAL A 227 17.96 13.17 -20.74
CA VAL A 227 19.14 12.94 -21.58
C VAL A 227 19.10 11.55 -22.22
N VAL A 228 18.79 10.51 -21.44
CA VAL A 228 18.70 9.13 -21.96
C VAL A 228 17.56 9.00 -22.97
N MET A 229 16.41 9.62 -22.73
CA MET A 229 15.27 9.64 -23.64
C MET A 229 15.59 10.33 -24.97
N VAL A 230 16.33 11.45 -24.93
CA VAL A 230 16.79 12.16 -26.14
C VAL A 230 17.67 11.23 -26.98
N VAL A 231 18.56 10.47 -26.35
CA VAL A 231 19.41 9.47 -27.03
C VAL A 231 18.58 8.29 -27.54
N ALA A 232 17.64 7.78 -26.74
CA ALA A 232 16.80 6.64 -27.10
C ALA A 232 15.96 6.92 -28.35
N PHE A 233 15.28 8.07 -28.39
CA PHE A 233 14.38 8.44 -29.49
C PHE A 233 15.08 9.14 -30.66
N GLY A 234 16.20 9.81 -30.42
CA GLY A 234 16.90 10.65 -31.39
C GLY A 234 16.18 11.97 -31.70
N ALA A 235 15.24 12.39 -30.84
CA ALA A 235 14.44 13.60 -30.99
C ALA A 235 14.16 14.23 -29.62
N ILE A 236 14.36 15.56 -29.52
CA ILE A 236 14.24 16.31 -28.26
C ILE A 236 12.77 16.37 -27.82
N VAL A 237 11.85 16.72 -28.72
CA VAL A 237 10.42 16.88 -28.38
C VAL A 237 9.81 15.56 -27.91
N ALA A 238 10.15 14.43 -28.53
CA ALA A 238 9.70 13.10 -28.11
C ALA A 238 10.12 12.75 -26.68
N ALA A 239 11.29 13.23 -26.22
CA ALA A 239 11.80 12.97 -24.88
C ALA A 239 11.04 13.73 -23.78
N PHE A 240 10.44 14.87 -24.09
CA PHE A 240 9.63 15.63 -23.12
C PHE A 240 8.28 14.98 -22.83
N VAL A 241 7.73 14.21 -23.77
CA VAL A 241 6.36 13.67 -23.60
C VAL A 241 6.26 12.70 -22.41
N PRO A 242 7.17 11.71 -22.25
CA PRO A 242 7.22 10.86 -21.05
C PRO A 242 7.39 11.63 -19.73
N ILE A 243 8.15 12.73 -19.75
CA ILE A 243 8.37 13.57 -18.57
C ILE A 243 7.10 14.30 -18.17
N ILE A 244 6.36 14.87 -19.13
CA ILE A 244 5.06 15.51 -18.87
C ILE A 244 4.08 14.50 -18.28
N THR A 245 4.02 13.28 -18.82
CA THR A 245 3.14 12.23 -18.29
C THR A 245 3.54 11.81 -16.87
N ALA A 246 4.83 11.77 -16.57
CA ALA A 246 5.33 11.47 -15.23
C ALA A 246 4.98 12.55 -14.21
N VAL A 247 5.17 13.82 -14.55
CA VAL A 247 4.81 14.95 -13.66
C VAL A 247 3.31 14.99 -13.40
N VAL A 248 2.48 14.81 -14.43
CA VAL A 248 1.02 14.80 -14.27
C VAL A 248 0.55 13.57 -13.49
N GLY A 249 1.11 12.39 -13.78
CA GLY A 249 0.76 11.15 -13.08
C GLY A 249 1.13 11.18 -11.61
N LEU A 250 2.37 11.59 -11.30
CA LEU A 250 2.82 11.77 -9.93
C LEU A 250 2.02 12.86 -9.21
N GLY A 251 1.82 14.02 -9.84
CA GLY A 251 1.04 15.10 -9.25
C GLY A 251 -0.37 14.66 -8.88
N ALA A 252 -1.06 13.91 -9.76
CA ALA A 252 -2.37 13.35 -9.46
C ALA A 252 -2.32 12.34 -8.30
N ALA A 253 -1.32 11.45 -8.28
CA ALA A 253 -1.14 10.49 -7.20
C ALA A 253 -0.91 11.18 -5.85
N THR A 254 0.00 12.14 -5.77
CA THR A 254 0.29 12.89 -4.55
C THR A 254 -0.95 13.66 -4.09
N LEU A 255 -1.70 14.31 -4.99
CA LEU A 255 -2.93 15.01 -4.62
C LEU A 255 -4.01 14.07 -4.05
N VAL A 256 -4.13 12.85 -4.60
CA VAL A 256 -5.06 11.84 -4.06
C VAL A 256 -4.60 11.32 -2.70
N ILE A 257 -3.30 11.06 -2.53
CA ILE A 257 -2.73 10.65 -1.24
C ILE A 257 -2.95 11.74 -0.19
N SER A 258 -2.66 13.00 -0.54
CA SER A 258 -2.91 14.17 0.31
C SER A 258 -4.39 14.33 0.63
N LEU A 259 -5.31 14.13 -0.32
CA LEU A 259 -6.74 14.17 -0.03
C LEU A 259 -7.18 13.03 0.91
N GLY A 260 -6.55 11.86 0.80
CA GLY A 260 -6.77 10.74 1.71
C GLY A 260 -6.52 11.09 3.17
N THR A 261 -5.57 11.99 3.46
CA THR A 261 -5.28 12.46 4.83
C THR A 261 -6.48 13.09 5.55
N ALA A 262 -7.50 13.52 4.82
CA ALA A 262 -8.72 14.08 5.40
C ALA A 262 -9.47 13.07 6.29
N VAL A 263 -9.47 11.80 5.87
CA VAL A 263 -10.27 10.71 6.47
C VAL A 263 -9.43 9.68 7.22
N ILE A 264 -8.16 9.52 6.87
CA ILE A 264 -7.25 8.55 7.49
C ILE A 264 -5.88 9.18 7.74
N GLU A 265 -5.15 8.69 8.74
CA GLU A 265 -3.78 9.11 9.00
C GLU A 265 -2.83 8.42 8.01
N VAL A 266 -2.03 9.21 7.29
CA VAL A 266 -1.10 8.72 6.28
C VAL A 266 0.33 9.12 6.66
N PRO A 267 1.28 8.18 6.76
CA PRO A 267 2.68 8.49 7.01
C PRO A 267 3.35 9.27 5.88
N SER A 268 4.28 10.16 6.24
CA SER A 268 4.99 11.04 5.30
C SER A 268 5.80 10.24 4.28
N PHE A 269 6.40 9.12 4.71
CA PHE A 269 7.15 8.16 3.88
C PHE A 269 6.34 7.59 2.72
N THR A 270 5.01 7.62 2.80
CA THR A 270 4.11 7.15 1.73
C THR A 270 4.32 7.96 0.44
N THR A 271 4.49 9.28 0.56
CA THR A 271 4.70 10.16 -0.60
C THR A 271 6.09 9.99 -1.21
N PHE A 272 7.10 9.77 -0.36
CA PHE A 272 8.47 9.50 -0.80
C PHE A 272 8.54 8.27 -1.69
N LEU A 273 7.89 7.18 -1.28
CA LEU A 273 7.83 5.97 -2.09
C LEU A 273 6.99 6.16 -3.36
N ALA A 274 5.85 6.85 -3.24
CA ALA A 274 4.97 7.15 -4.36
C ALA A 274 5.69 7.98 -5.45
N SER A 275 6.55 8.94 -5.07
CA SER A 275 7.32 9.73 -6.04
C SER A 275 8.39 8.90 -6.74
N MET A 276 9.17 8.15 -5.97
CA MET A 276 10.23 7.30 -6.49
C MET A 276 9.69 6.26 -7.50
N ILE A 277 8.58 5.59 -7.17
CA ILE A 277 7.94 4.60 -8.05
C ILE A 277 7.19 5.30 -9.21
N GLY A 278 6.42 6.34 -8.90
CA GLY A 278 5.53 7.01 -9.85
C GLY A 278 6.30 7.60 -11.04
N ILE A 279 7.45 8.23 -10.79
CA ILE A 279 8.31 8.76 -11.86
C ILE A 279 8.89 7.63 -12.69
N ALA A 280 9.49 6.62 -12.06
CA ALA A 280 10.14 5.51 -12.76
C ALA A 280 9.15 4.78 -13.69
N LEU A 281 7.99 4.37 -13.16
CA LEU A 281 6.96 3.68 -13.94
C LEU A 281 6.37 4.55 -15.05
N SER A 282 6.05 5.81 -14.76
CA SER A 282 5.43 6.68 -15.76
C SER A 282 6.34 6.92 -16.96
N ILE A 283 7.65 7.12 -16.71
CA ILE A 283 8.62 7.30 -17.79
C ILE A 283 8.76 5.99 -18.59
N ASP A 284 8.83 4.84 -17.93
CA ASP A 284 9.04 3.56 -18.61
C ASP A 284 7.83 3.17 -19.48
N TYR A 285 6.62 3.27 -18.93
CA TYR A 285 5.38 3.00 -19.66
C TYR A 285 5.20 3.92 -20.87
N ALA A 286 5.51 5.21 -20.70
CA ALA A 286 5.49 6.16 -21.79
C ALA A 286 6.55 5.82 -22.85
N LEU A 287 7.76 5.40 -22.45
CA LEU A 287 8.81 4.96 -23.37
C LEU A 287 8.34 3.80 -24.24
N PHE A 288 7.73 2.76 -23.66
CA PHE A 288 7.24 1.62 -24.42
C PHE A 288 6.17 2.00 -25.45
N ILE A 289 5.19 2.83 -25.05
CA ILE A 289 4.12 3.27 -25.96
C ILE A 289 4.68 4.17 -27.06
N VAL A 290 5.59 5.10 -26.75
CA VAL A 290 6.23 5.97 -27.75
C VAL A 290 7.10 5.17 -28.71
N SER A 291 7.87 4.21 -28.20
CA SER A 291 8.70 3.33 -29.03
C SER A 291 7.84 2.52 -29.99
N ARG A 292 6.71 1.97 -29.51
CA ARG A 292 5.77 1.24 -30.36
C ARG A 292 5.09 2.16 -31.37
N TYR A 293 4.69 3.35 -30.96
CA TYR A 293 4.09 4.35 -31.85
C TYR A 293 5.05 4.75 -32.98
N LYS A 294 6.33 4.94 -32.67
CA LYS A 294 7.37 5.25 -33.66
C LYS A 294 7.50 4.15 -34.70
N HIS A 295 7.49 2.88 -34.29
CA HIS A 295 7.50 1.73 -35.20
C HIS A 295 6.25 1.72 -36.10
N GLU A 296 5.06 1.83 -35.50
CA GLU A 296 3.79 1.75 -36.23
C GLU A 296 3.58 2.94 -37.19
N LEU A 297 4.21 4.09 -36.97
CA LEU A 297 4.15 5.22 -37.91
C LEU A 297 4.72 4.90 -39.30
N HIS A 298 5.57 3.89 -39.42
CA HIS A 298 6.14 3.47 -40.70
C HIS A 298 5.28 2.43 -41.42
N VAL A 299 4.40 1.73 -40.70
CA VAL A 299 3.65 0.56 -41.21
C VAL A 299 2.14 0.82 -41.27
N ALA A 300 1.61 1.73 -40.46
CA ALA A 300 0.20 2.05 -40.39
C ALA A 300 -0.22 3.15 -41.36
N ASP A 301 -1.48 3.11 -41.79
CA ASP A 301 -2.01 4.00 -42.84
C ASP A 301 -2.17 5.46 -42.36
N SER A 302 -2.24 5.69 -41.04
CA SER A 302 -2.33 7.03 -40.46
C SER A 302 -1.70 7.14 -39.05
N PRO A 303 -1.27 8.35 -38.62
CA PRO A 303 -0.80 8.59 -37.25
C PRO A 303 -1.85 8.29 -36.16
N GLU A 304 -3.14 8.40 -36.47
CA GLU A 304 -4.21 8.03 -35.54
C GLU A 304 -4.25 6.51 -35.34
N GLU A 305 -4.14 5.77 -36.44
CA GLU A 305 -4.15 4.31 -36.42
C GLU A 305 -2.90 3.74 -35.76
N ALA A 306 -1.73 4.33 -36.03
CA ALA A 306 -0.49 4.00 -35.33
C ALA A 306 -0.63 4.18 -33.80
N ALA A 307 -1.28 5.25 -33.34
CA ALA A 307 -1.51 5.50 -31.91
C ALA A 307 -2.48 4.47 -31.33
N GLY A 308 -3.53 4.12 -32.08
CA GLY A 308 -4.46 3.04 -31.72
C GLY A 308 -3.74 1.70 -31.55
N ILE A 309 -2.93 1.29 -32.52
CA ILE A 309 -2.20 0.00 -32.49
C ILE A 309 -1.20 0.00 -31.33
N ALA A 310 -0.48 1.11 -31.11
CA ALA A 310 0.47 1.23 -30.02
C ALA A 310 -0.19 1.05 -28.64
N VAL A 311 -1.31 1.72 -28.37
CA VAL A 311 -2.04 1.58 -27.10
C VAL A 311 -2.74 0.21 -27.00
N GLY A 312 -3.24 -0.33 -28.11
CA GLY A 312 -3.88 -1.65 -28.15
C GLY A 312 -2.93 -2.82 -27.90
N THR A 313 -1.63 -2.66 -28.22
CA THR A 313 -0.59 -3.68 -28.04
C THR A 313 0.30 -3.36 -26.83
N ALA A 314 1.23 -2.41 -26.96
CA ALA A 314 2.13 -2.02 -25.88
C ALA A 314 1.37 -1.46 -24.66
N GLY A 315 0.29 -0.70 -24.86
CA GLY A 315 -0.55 -0.23 -23.75
C GLY A 315 -1.25 -1.38 -23.01
N SER A 316 -1.57 -2.48 -23.68
CA SER A 316 -2.11 -3.67 -23.01
C SER A 316 -1.06 -4.35 -22.12
N ALA A 317 0.19 -4.43 -22.59
CA ALA A 317 1.31 -4.91 -21.79
C ALA A 317 1.57 -3.99 -20.58
N VAL A 318 1.50 -2.67 -20.75
CA VAL A 318 1.61 -1.67 -19.67
C VAL A 318 0.53 -1.85 -18.60
N VAL A 319 -0.72 -2.13 -18.98
CA VAL A 319 -1.80 -2.36 -18.00
C VAL A 319 -1.54 -3.63 -17.18
N PHE A 320 -1.04 -4.70 -17.79
CA PHE A 320 -0.69 -5.94 -17.07
C PHE A 320 0.52 -5.76 -16.14
N ALA A 321 1.55 -5.11 -16.64
CA ALA A 321 2.71 -4.66 -15.88
C ALA A 321 2.28 -3.89 -14.63
N GLY A 322 1.54 -2.80 -14.83
CA GLY A 322 1.07 -1.96 -13.73
C GLY A 322 0.13 -2.68 -12.77
N LEU A 323 -0.73 -3.59 -13.24
CA LEU A 323 -1.54 -4.41 -12.35
C LEU A 323 -0.68 -5.33 -11.46
N THR A 324 0.41 -5.87 -12.00
CA THR A 324 1.36 -6.70 -11.24
C THR A 324 2.02 -5.88 -10.13
N VAL A 325 2.46 -4.66 -10.46
CA VAL A 325 3.01 -3.73 -9.47
C VAL A 325 1.99 -3.37 -8.40
N ILE A 326 0.76 -3.00 -8.80
CA ILE A 326 -0.32 -2.65 -7.88
C ILE A 326 -0.59 -3.81 -6.92
N VAL A 327 -0.72 -5.04 -7.43
CA VAL A 327 -0.94 -6.22 -6.59
C VAL A 327 0.24 -6.46 -5.63
N ALA A 328 1.49 -6.34 -6.10
CA ALA A 328 2.67 -6.55 -5.25
C ALA A 328 2.77 -5.52 -4.12
N LEU A 329 2.47 -4.25 -4.42
CA LEU A 329 2.49 -3.16 -3.45
C LEU A 329 1.28 -3.20 -2.51
N SER A 330 0.08 -3.54 -3.00
CA SER A 330 -1.09 -3.75 -2.14
C SER A 330 -0.94 -4.98 -1.22
N ALA A 331 -0.26 -6.03 -1.68
CA ALA A 331 0.02 -7.22 -0.86
C ALA A 331 0.86 -6.91 0.39
N LEU A 332 1.54 -5.76 0.41
CA LEU A 332 2.29 -5.31 1.58
C LEU A 332 1.37 -5.06 2.78
N GLY A 333 0.08 -4.78 2.54
CA GLY A 333 -0.94 -4.69 3.60
C GLY A 333 -1.15 -6.00 4.36
N ILE A 334 -0.83 -7.15 3.76
CA ILE A 334 -0.98 -8.48 4.39
C ILE A 334 0.07 -8.69 5.48
N VAL A 335 1.18 -7.93 5.45
CA VAL A 335 2.23 -7.98 6.48
C VAL A 335 1.67 -7.61 7.86
N GLY A 336 0.60 -6.80 7.90
CA GLY A 336 -0.07 -6.38 9.14
C GLY A 336 0.65 -5.24 9.86
N VAL A 337 1.46 -4.48 9.14
CA VAL A 337 2.22 -3.33 9.67
C VAL A 337 1.71 -2.06 9.00
N ASN A 338 1.10 -1.15 9.77
CA ASN A 338 0.38 0.02 9.25
C ASN A 338 1.23 0.88 8.30
N PHE A 339 2.45 1.26 8.71
CA PHE A 339 3.28 2.13 7.87
C PHE A 339 3.65 1.45 6.53
N LEU A 340 3.92 0.14 6.54
CA LEU A 340 4.18 -0.64 5.33
C LEU A 340 2.94 -0.72 4.44
N THR A 341 1.76 -0.94 5.04
CA THR A 341 0.49 -0.94 4.32
C THR A 341 0.28 0.38 3.58
N PHE A 342 0.42 1.52 4.26
CA PHE A 342 0.22 2.83 3.65
C PHE A 342 1.27 3.14 2.59
N MET A 343 2.53 2.82 2.83
CA MET A 343 3.59 2.93 1.83
C MET A 343 3.24 2.13 0.57
N GLY A 344 2.89 0.85 0.72
CA GLY A 344 2.47 -0.01 -0.38
C GLY A 344 1.26 0.54 -1.13
N LEU A 345 0.23 0.99 -0.41
CA LEU A 345 -0.95 1.60 -1.02
C LEU A 345 -0.63 2.90 -1.76
N GLY A 346 0.19 3.79 -1.19
CA GLY A 346 0.63 5.02 -1.87
C GLY A 346 1.41 4.73 -3.15
N GLY A 347 2.31 3.75 -3.10
CA GLY A 347 3.01 3.25 -4.29
C GLY A 347 2.06 2.65 -5.33
N ALA A 348 1.03 1.91 -4.90
CA ALA A 348 0.00 1.35 -5.78
C ALA A 348 -0.86 2.46 -6.42
N VAL A 349 -1.20 3.52 -5.69
CA VAL A 349 -1.86 4.72 -6.24
C VAL A 349 -0.98 5.38 -7.30
N ALA A 350 0.31 5.55 -7.02
CA ALA A 350 1.25 6.10 -8.00
C ALA A 350 1.36 5.23 -9.26
N ALA A 351 1.45 3.90 -9.12
CA ALA A 351 1.46 2.96 -10.23
C ALA A 351 0.15 3.00 -11.04
N PHE A 352 -0.99 3.10 -10.37
CA PHE A 352 -2.29 3.26 -11.02
C PHE A 352 -2.35 4.53 -11.88
N PHE A 353 -1.94 5.68 -11.34
CA PHE A 353 -1.89 6.92 -12.11
C PHE A 353 -0.85 6.87 -13.24
N ALA A 354 0.28 6.18 -13.07
CA ALA A 354 1.25 5.95 -14.14
C ALA A 354 0.65 5.18 -15.32
N VAL A 355 -0.12 4.11 -15.06
CA VAL A 355 -0.85 3.36 -16.10
C VAL A 355 -1.91 4.26 -16.74
N LEU A 356 -2.68 4.99 -15.93
CA LEU A 356 -3.78 5.82 -16.40
C LEU A 356 -3.29 6.95 -17.32
N THR A 357 -2.19 7.64 -16.97
CA THR A 357 -1.59 8.66 -17.84
C THR A 357 -0.98 8.04 -19.10
N ALA A 358 -0.36 6.86 -19.01
CA ALA A 358 0.20 6.15 -20.15
C ALA A 358 -0.86 5.74 -21.20
N ILE A 359 -2.07 5.36 -20.78
CA ILE A 359 -3.13 4.96 -21.75
C ILE A 359 -4.07 6.09 -22.16
N THR A 360 -4.05 7.23 -21.46
CA THR A 360 -4.97 8.36 -21.73
C THR A 360 -4.25 9.64 -22.16
N LEU A 361 -3.39 10.17 -21.30
CA LEU A 361 -2.70 11.44 -21.51
C LEU A 361 -1.63 11.31 -22.61
N MET A 362 -0.86 10.22 -22.58
CA MET A 362 0.19 9.95 -23.56
C MET A 362 -0.32 9.97 -25.02
N PRO A 363 -1.36 9.20 -25.43
CA PRO A 363 -1.87 9.26 -26.80
C PRO A 363 -2.45 10.64 -27.17
N ALA A 364 -3.02 11.38 -26.21
CA ALA A 364 -3.47 12.76 -26.44
C ALA A 364 -2.28 13.71 -26.72
N LEU A 365 -1.19 13.58 -25.97
CA LEU A 365 0.04 14.35 -26.17
C LEU A 365 0.72 13.99 -27.51
N LEU A 366 0.76 12.70 -27.89
CA LEU A 366 1.22 12.28 -29.23
C LEU A 366 0.46 13.00 -30.34
N GLY A 367 -0.87 13.07 -30.20
CA GLY A 367 -1.72 13.78 -31.14
C GLY A 367 -1.53 15.29 -31.14
N ALA A 368 -1.19 15.88 -29.98
CA ALA A 368 -1.01 17.33 -29.81
C ALA A 368 0.30 17.82 -30.41
N PHE A 369 1.40 17.10 -30.15
CA PHE A 369 2.70 17.41 -30.74
C PHE A 369 2.79 17.01 -32.22
N GLY A 370 2.02 15.98 -32.65
CA GLY A 370 1.85 15.63 -34.06
C GLY A 370 3.16 15.51 -34.83
N ARG A 371 3.35 16.31 -35.88
CA ARG A 371 4.55 16.29 -36.74
C ARG A 371 5.82 16.82 -36.06
N LEU A 372 5.71 17.58 -34.98
CA LEU A 372 6.84 18.14 -34.23
C LEU A 372 7.51 17.10 -33.33
N LEU A 373 6.82 16.00 -33.02
CA LEU A 373 7.30 14.99 -32.06
C LEU A 373 8.69 14.44 -32.42
N PHE A 374 8.96 14.21 -33.71
CA PHE A 374 10.23 13.64 -34.20
C PHE A 374 11.09 14.63 -35.01
N LYS A 375 10.84 15.95 -34.88
CA LYS A 375 11.61 17.01 -35.56
C LYS A 375 12.02 18.11 -34.55
N PRO A 376 13.29 18.55 -34.50
CA PRO A 376 14.44 18.18 -35.34
C PRO A 376 15.09 16.86 -34.90
N ARG A 377 15.59 16.09 -35.88
CA ARG A 377 16.35 14.84 -35.63
C ARG A 377 17.80 15.19 -35.30
N LEU A 378 18.38 14.56 -34.29
CA LEU A 378 19.79 14.74 -33.95
C LEU A 378 20.68 14.02 -34.99
N PRO A 379 21.55 14.73 -35.74
CA PRO A 379 22.26 14.20 -36.91
C PRO A 379 23.30 13.09 -36.59
N LEU A 380 23.75 13.00 -35.34
CA LEU A 380 24.73 12.00 -34.87
C LEU A 380 24.09 10.68 -34.40
N VAL A 381 22.81 10.69 -33.98
CA VAL A 381 22.12 9.53 -33.38
C VAL A 381 21.10 8.91 -34.33
N ALA A 382 20.54 9.69 -35.27
CA ALA A 382 19.49 9.25 -36.18
C ALA A 382 19.99 8.58 -37.50
N ARG A 383 21.27 8.19 -37.59
CA ARG A 383 21.90 7.68 -38.83
C ARG A 383 21.61 6.22 -39.17
N HIS A 384 21.17 5.39 -38.22
CA HIS A 384 20.82 3.99 -38.46
C HIS A 384 19.41 3.73 -37.93
N ASP A 385 18.55 3.18 -38.79
CA ASP A 385 17.25 2.67 -38.39
C ASP A 385 17.44 1.31 -37.71
N PRO A 386 17.20 1.18 -36.39
CA PRO A 386 17.53 -0.02 -35.62
C PRO A 386 16.70 -1.26 -35.97
N GLU A 387 15.68 -1.12 -36.82
CA GLU A 387 14.81 -2.22 -37.27
C GLU A 387 15.12 -2.69 -38.70
N ASP A 388 16.24 -2.22 -39.27
CA ASP A 388 16.75 -2.77 -40.50
C ASP A 388 17.38 -4.15 -40.24
N ASP A 389 16.65 -5.21 -40.61
CA ASP A 389 17.06 -6.62 -40.51
C ASP A 389 18.40 -6.92 -41.20
N THR A 390 18.87 -6.02 -42.06
CA THR A 390 20.14 -6.14 -42.79
C THR A 390 21.36 -5.71 -41.97
N SER A 391 21.19 -5.02 -40.84
CA SER A 391 22.29 -4.48 -40.03
C SER A 391 22.63 -5.37 -38.82
N VAL A 392 23.91 -5.74 -38.65
CA VAL A 392 24.36 -6.55 -37.50
C VAL A 392 24.60 -5.64 -36.29
N THR A 393 23.55 -5.40 -35.52
CA THR A 393 23.63 -4.63 -34.26
C THR A 393 24.39 -5.39 -33.16
N ASN A 394 24.86 -4.67 -32.13
CA ASN A 394 25.51 -5.28 -30.98
C ASN A 394 24.59 -6.27 -30.24
N GLY A 395 23.27 -5.99 -30.20
CA GLY A 395 22.27 -6.88 -29.61
C GLY A 395 22.21 -8.23 -30.33
N MET A 396 22.25 -8.23 -31.66
CA MET A 396 22.28 -9.47 -32.45
C MET A 396 23.54 -10.31 -32.20
N ARG A 397 24.70 -9.67 -31.98
CA ARG A 397 25.95 -10.38 -31.66
C ARG A 397 25.87 -11.07 -30.30
N VAL A 398 25.37 -10.38 -29.28
CA VAL A 398 25.17 -10.94 -27.94
C VAL A 398 24.17 -12.09 -27.99
N ALA A 399 23.02 -11.90 -28.64
CA ALA A 399 22.00 -12.94 -28.80
C ALA A 399 22.55 -14.20 -29.49
N ARG A 400 23.30 -14.03 -30.59
CA ARG A 400 23.96 -15.15 -31.27
C ARG A 400 24.97 -15.85 -30.38
N GLN A 401 25.71 -15.13 -29.55
CA GLN A 401 26.68 -15.71 -28.63
C GLN A 401 26.01 -16.54 -27.53
N ILE A 402 24.94 -16.00 -26.92
CA ILE A 402 24.12 -16.72 -25.94
C ILE A 402 23.52 -17.97 -26.58
N GLY A 403 22.93 -17.84 -27.78
CA GLY A 403 22.36 -18.97 -28.50
C GLY A 403 23.39 -20.04 -28.89
N LYS A 404 24.66 -19.68 -29.14
CA LYS A 404 25.74 -20.64 -29.47
C LYS A 404 26.13 -21.53 -28.29
N ARG A 405 26.19 -21.00 -27.08
CA ARG A 405 26.61 -21.73 -25.88
C ARG A 405 25.75 -21.32 -24.68
N PRO A 406 24.45 -21.71 -24.66
CA PRO A 406 23.52 -21.21 -23.65
C PRO A 406 23.85 -21.74 -22.24
N TRP A 407 24.42 -22.93 -22.11
CA TRP A 407 24.84 -23.48 -20.81
C TRP A 407 25.97 -22.67 -20.15
N LEU A 408 26.93 -22.12 -20.93
CA LEU A 408 27.98 -21.26 -20.40
C LEU A 408 27.41 -19.93 -19.90
N ALA A 409 26.48 -19.35 -20.66
CA ALA A 409 25.79 -18.13 -20.27
C ALA A 409 25.00 -18.33 -18.97
N LEU A 410 24.29 -19.47 -18.85
CA LEU A 410 23.56 -19.85 -17.64
C LEU A 410 24.48 -20.01 -16.42
N ILE A 411 25.56 -20.81 -16.54
CA ILE A 411 26.49 -21.03 -15.43
C ILE A 411 27.15 -19.72 -15.01
N PHE A 412 27.58 -18.89 -15.96
CA PHE A 412 28.17 -17.60 -15.66
C PHE A 412 27.19 -16.68 -14.92
N ALA A 413 25.94 -16.57 -15.39
CA ALA A 413 24.92 -15.75 -14.74
C ALA A 413 24.65 -16.25 -13.31
N VAL A 414 24.41 -17.55 -13.12
CA VAL A 414 24.13 -18.13 -11.80
C VAL A 414 25.31 -17.98 -10.86
N ALA A 415 26.53 -18.23 -11.32
CA ALA A 415 27.74 -18.08 -10.49
C ALA A 415 27.98 -16.61 -10.10
N ALA A 416 27.83 -15.67 -11.04
CA ALA A 416 27.97 -14.25 -10.75
C ALA A 416 26.95 -13.77 -9.72
N LEU A 417 25.69 -14.19 -9.85
CA LEU A 417 24.64 -13.85 -8.89
C LEU A 417 24.88 -14.51 -7.53
N ALA A 418 25.32 -15.77 -7.50
CA ALA A 418 25.62 -16.47 -6.24
C ALA A 418 26.78 -15.81 -5.47
N VAL A 419 27.84 -15.40 -6.18
CA VAL A 419 28.96 -14.64 -5.58
C VAL A 419 28.49 -13.29 -5.08
N LEU A 420 27.63 -12.59 -5.83
CA LEU A 420 27.10 -11.30 -5.37
C LEU A 420 26.13 -11.46 -4.20
N ALA A 421 25.48 -12.62 -4.05
CA ALA A 421 24.57 -12.93 -2.95
C ALA A 421 25.27 -13.33 -1.65
N THR A 422 26.55 -13.73 -1.66
CA THR A 422 27.22 -14.21 -0.42
C THR A 422 27.21 -13.21 0.74
N PRO A 423 27.39 -11.88 0.55
CA PRO A 423 27.33 -10.94 1.66
C PRO A 423 25.95 -10.90 2.34
N ALA A 424 24.87 -11.24 1.63
CA ALA A 424 23.52 -11.25 2.19
C ALA A 424 23.36 -12.24 3.36
N LEU A 425 24.23 -13.26 3.47
CA LEU A 425 24.22 -14.23 4.57
C LEU A 425 24.64 -13.60 5.91
N HIS A 426 25.35 -12.47 5.87
CA HIS A 426 25.80 -11.73 7.05
C HIS A 426 25.02 -10.44 7.27
N MET A 427 23.84 -10.32 6.63
CA MET A 427 23.02 -9.12 6.70
C MET A 427 22.56 -8.85 8.13
N GLN A 428 22.91 -7.67 8.64
CA GLN A 428 22.39 -7.16 9.91
C GLN A 428 21.27 -6.15 9.64
N LEU A 429 20.12 -6.36 10.25
CA LEU A 429 19.03 -5.40 10.18
C LEU A 429 19.09 -4.43 11.36
N GLY A 430 18.53 -3.23 11.20
CA GLY A 430 18.40 -2.24 12.26
C GLY A 430 17.44 -1.14 11.86
N LEU A 431 16.91 -0.43 12.86
CA LEU A 431 16.08 0.74 12.60
C LEU A 431 16.94 2.00 12.66
N PRO A 432 16.58 3.04 11.88
CA PRO A 432 17.28 4.32 11.93
C PRO A 432 17.27 4.89 13.34
N GLY A 433 18.47 5.24 13.82
CA GLY A 433 18.72 5.80 15.15
C GLY A 433 19.85 6.83 15.10
N ALA A 434 20.27 7.33 16.26
CA ALA A 434 21.37 8.31 16.32
C ALA A 434 22.71 7.73 15.80
N ASP A 435 22.89 6.41 15.90
CA ASP A 435 24.00 5.63 15.34
C ASP A 435 23.96 5.52 13.81
N SER A 436 22.84 5.89 13.18
CA SER A 436 22.69 5.91 11.72
C SER A 436 22.58 7.33 11.17
N LEU A 437 22.94 8.37 11.92
CA LEU A 437 23.02 9.75 11.44
C LEU A 437 24.43 10.12 10.95
N PRO A 438 24.58 11.06 9.99
CA PRO A 438 25.89 11.55 9.52
C PRO A 438 26.75 12.13 10.66
N THR A 439 28.08 11.91 10.62
CA THR A 439 29.03 12.30 11.69
C THR A 439 29.16 13.80 11.92
N ASP A 440 28.75 14.62 10.97
CA ASP A 440 28.74 16.07 11.10
C ASP A 440 27.53 16.60 11.89
N THR A 441 26.50 15.77 12.12
CA THR A 441 25.31 16.15 12.89
C THR A 441 25.56 16.14 14.41
N THR A 442 24.94 17.09 15.11
CA THR A 442 24.95 17.17 16.59
C THR A 442 24.46 15.88 17.25
N ALA A 443 23.39 15.29 16.73
CA ALA A 443 22.81 14.07 17.27
C ALA A 443 23.76 12.87 17.18
N ARG A 444 24.52 12.77 16.08
CA ARG A 444 25.56 11.74 15.93
C ARG A 444 26.74 11.96 16.87
N ARG A 445 27.24 13.20 16.97
CA ARG A 445 28.33 13.51 17.91
C ARG A 445 27.93 13.26 19.37
N ALA A 446 26.69 13.60 19.73
CA ALA A 446 26.14 13.28 21.05
C ALA A 446 26.16 11.76 21.32
N TYR A 447 25.81 10.94 20.32
CA TYR A 447 25.90 9.47 20.41
C TYR A 447 27.35 8.99 20.60
N ASP A 448 28.29 9.52 19.83
CA ASP A 448 29.70 9.12 19.88
C ASP A 448 30.36 9.54 21.21
N ILE A 449 30.10 10.76 21.70
CA ILE A 449 30.58 11.24 23.02
C ILE A 449 29.98 10.41 24.15
N ARG A 450 28.68 10.09 24.09
CA ARG A 450 28.04 9.22 25.09
C ARG A 450 28.64 7.82 25.07
N THR A 451 28.92 7.27 23.88
CA THR A 451 29.58 5.98 23.71
C THR A 451 30.98 5.98 24.32
N ALA A 452 31.79 7.01 24.05
CA ALA A 452 33.13 7.15 24.63
C ALA A 452 33.11 7.32 26.17
N GLY A 453 32.11 8.04 26.69
CA GLY A 453 31.98 8.33 28.11
C GLY A 453 31.41 7.17 28.94
N PHE A 454 30.32 6.55 28.49
CA PHE A 454 29.52 5.58 29.25
C PHE A 454 29.59 4.14 28.69
N GLY A 455 30.24 3.93 27.54
CA GLY A 455 30.23 2.67 26.81
C GLY A 455 29.08 2.59 25.80
N GLU A 456 29.22 1.69 24.82
CA GLU A 456 28.31 1.57 23.67
C GLU A 456 26.86 1.24 24.07
N GLY A 457 26.67 0.26 24.96
CA GLY A 457 25.34 -0.15 25.39
C GLY A 457 24.58 0.86 26.25
N SER A 458 25.23 1.96 26.67
CA SER A 458 24.52 3.08 27.30
C SER A 458 23.50 3.74 26.36
N ASN A 459 23.64 3.58 25.04
CA ASN A 459 22.68 4.05 24.04
C ASN A 459 21.50 3.09 23.82
N GLY A 460 21.52 1.90 24.45
CA GLY A 460 20.54 0.84 24.28
C GLY A 460 20.01 0.29 25.59
N ILE A 461 19.72 1.17 26.56
CA ILE A 461 19.23 0.76 27.89
C ILE A 461 17.90 -0.02 27.74
N LEU A 462 17.85 -1.19 28.39
CA LEU A 462 16.68 -2.05 28.46
C LEU A 462 15.91 -1.75 29.75
N THR A 463 14.73 -1.17 29.63
CA THR A 463 13.86 -0.93 30.77
C THR A 463 13.01 -2.17 31.02
N VAL A 464 13.18 -2.78 32.18
CA VAL A 464 12.44 -3.97 32.62
C VAL A 464 11.37 -3.53 33.61
N ALA A 465 10.10 -3.64 33.20
CA ALA A 465 8.94 -3.33 34.02
C ALA A 465 8.34 -4.63 34.57
N VAL A 466 8.23 -4.74 35.89
CA VAL A 466 7.84 -5.95 36.61
C VAL A 466 6.47 -5.75 37.24
N ASP A 467 5.60 -6.73 37.06
CA ASP A 467 4.29 -6.84 37.72
C ASP A 467 4.37 -7.87 38.86
N LEU A 468 4.05 -7.41 40.08
CA LEU A 468 4.14 -8.18 41.31
C LEU A 468 2.76 -8.46 41.92
N GLU A 469 1.65 -8.18 41.22
CA GLU A 469 0.30 -8.38 41.75
C GLU A 469 0.02 -9.83 42.15
N ARG A 470 0.55 -10.78 41.39
CA ARG A 470 0.42 -12.22 41.65
C ARG A 470 1.48 -12.77 42.61
N VAL A 471 2.42 -11.94 43.02
CA VAL A 471 3.52 -12.33 43.93
C VAL A 471 3.12 -12.04 45.38
N PRO A 472 3.20 -13.03 46.29
CA PRO A 472 2.93 -12.82 47.72
C PRO A 472 3.80 -11.70 48.31
N GLU A 473 3.23 -10.86 49.18
CA GLU A 473 3.89 -9.64 49.70
C GLU A 473 5.27 -9.91 50.30
N GLY A 474 5.41 -10.99 51.08
CA GLY A 474 6.68 -11.40 51.70
C GLY A 474 7.76 -11.83 50.71
N GLU A 475 7.39 -12.18 49.48
CA GLU A 475 8.31 -12.72 48.46
C GLU A 475 8.66 -11.70 47.37
N ARG A 476 7.96 -10.57 47.28
CA ARG A 476 8.15 -9.56 46.23
C ARG A 476 9.60 -9.10 46.07
N LYS A 477 10.28 -8.78 47.18
CA LYS A 477 11.69 -8.38 47.15
C LYS A 477 12.62 -9.51 46.71
N ALA A 478 12.35 -10.74 47.14
CA ALA A 478 13.13 -11.90 46.75
C ALA A 478 12.96 -12.21 45.25
N ALA A 479 11.73 -12.13 44.74
CA ALA A 479 11.41 -12.35 43.34
C ALA A 479 12.10 -11.35 42.41
N VAL A 480 12.05 -10.05 42.74
CA VAL A 480 12.74 -9.01 41.94
C VAL A 480 14.26 -9.13 42.03
N THR A 481 14.80 -9.53 43.19
CA THR A 481 16.25 -9.78 43.33
C THR A 481 16.68 -10.98 42.49
N ALA A 482 15.91 -12.07 42.50
CA ALA A 482 16.17 -13.23 41.65
C ALA A 482 16.11 -12.86 40.16
N LEU A 483 15.17 -12.02 39.73
CA LEU A 483 15.12 -11.49 38.37
C LEU A 483 16.39 -10.68 38.05
N ARG A 484 16.79 -9.75 38.92
CA ARG A 484 18.00 -8.94 38.71
C ARG A 484 19.25 -9.81 38.54
N ASP A 485 19.43 -10.78 39.44
CA ASP A 485 20.60 -11.65 39.43
C ASP A 485 20.60 -12.51 38.15
N ARG A 486 19.44 -13.05 37.77
CA ARG A 486 19.29 -13.81 36.51
C ARG A 486 19.60 -12.97 35.27
N LEU A 487 19.14 -11.72 35.22
CA LEU A 487 19.44 -10.81 34.11
C LEU A 487 20.93 -10.44 34.07
N GLY A 488 21.58 -10.32 35.23
CA GLY A 488 23.01 -10.04 35.35
C GLY A 488 23.93 -11.19 34.94
N GLU A 489 23.42 -12.42 34.86
CA GLU A 489 24.20 -13.60 34.43
C GLU A 489 24.41 -13.66 32.91
N PHE A 490 23.64 -12.92 32.12
CA PHE A 490 23.78 -12.96 30.67
C PHE A 490 25.10 -12.29 30.23
N PRO A 491 25.95 -12.96 29.42
CA PRO A 491 27.28 -12.45 29.07
C PRO A 491 27.28 -11.04 28.42
N GLN A 492 26.24 -10.74 27.64
CA GLN A 492 26.07 -9.47 26.93
C GLN A 492 25.38 -8.39 27.78
N MET A 493 24.91 -8.71 28.98
CA MET A 493 24.48 -7.72 29.97
C MET A 493 25.73 -7.21 30.69
N ASP A 494 25.99 -5.90 30.65
CA ASP A 494 27.11 -5.33 31.40
C ASP A 494 26.75 -5.23 32.88
N TYR A 495 25.57 -4.68 33.18
CA TYR A 495 25.02 -4.62 34.53
C TYR A 495 23.50 -4.38 34.54
N VAL A 496 22.89 -4.59 35.69
CA VAL A 496 21.47 -4.31 35.96
C VAL A 496 21.36 -3.42 37.19
N THR A 497 20.56 -2.36 37.13
CA THR A 497 20.39 -1.41 38.24
C THR A 497 19.68 -2.05 39.44
N THR A 498 19.82 -1.42 40.60
CA THR A 498 18.94 -1.72 41.74
C THR A 498 17.47 -1.49 41.38
N PRO A 499 16.55 -2.37 41.82
CA PRO A 499 15.14 -2.23 41.53
C PRO A 499 14.51 -1.02 42.22
N GLN A 500 13.68 -0.28 41.49
CA GLN A 500 12.84 0.79 42.01
C GLN A 500 11.40 0.29 42.12
N PHE A 501 10.86 0.24 43.34
CA PHE A 501 9.48 -0.20 43.56
C PHE A 501 8.49 0.95 43.37
N SER A 502 7.30 0.63 42.90
CA SER A 502 6.17 1.57 42.84
C SER A 502 5.72 1.96 44.26
N ALA A 503 5.00 3.08 44.37
CA ALA A 503 4.50 3.56 45.66
C ALA A 503 3.58 2.54 46.38
N ASN A 504 2.84 1.72 45.61
CA ASN A 504 1.99 0.65 46.12
C ASN A 504 2.73 -0.68 46.33
N GLY A 505 4.02 -0.79 45.95
CA GLY A 505 4.82 -2.01 46.05
C GLY A 505 4.36 -3.18 45.16
N LEU A 506 3.44 -2.94 44.23
CA LEU A 506 2.89 -3.93 43.29
C LEU A 506 3.62 -3.94 41.93
N GLY A 507 4.55 -3.03 41.70
CA GLY A 507 5.42 -3.01 40.53
C GLY A 507 6.86 -2.70 40.89
N ALA A 508 7.77 -3.05 39.99
CA ALA A 508 9.18 -2.67 40.08
C ALA A 508 9.76 -2.36 38.69
N ILE A 509 10.76 -1.48 38.65
CA ILE A 509 11.52 -1.14 37.45
C ILE A 509 13.00 -1.44 37.68
N LEU A 510 13.63 -2.07 36.70
CA LEU A 510 15.07 -2.26 36.62
C LEU A 510 15.55 -1.82 35.24
N ASN A 511 16.76 -1.27 35.16
CA ASN A 511 17.39 -0.95 33.88
C ASN A 511 18.56 -1.93 33.66
N GLY A 512 18.52 -2.67 32.57
CA GLY A 512 19.64 -3.46 32.07
C GLY A 512 20.44 -2.66 31.06
N VAL A 513 21.75 -2.58 31.24
CA VAL A 513 22.64 -1.94 30.26
C VAL A 513 23.43 -3.02 29.56
N PRO A 514 23.24 -3.21 28.24
CA PRO A 514 24.02 -4.15 27.46
C PRO A 514 25.48 -3.71 27.30
N ARG A 515 26.32 -4.61 26.76
CA ARG A 515 27.70 -4.27 26.37
C ARG A 515 27.76 -3.50 25.04
N SER A 516 26.92 -3.88 24.09
CA SER A 516 26.87 -3.35 22.73
C SER A 516 25.66 -2.45 22.48
N GLY A 517 25.69 -1.70 21.38
CA GLY A 517 24.65 -0.74 21.02
C GLY A 517 23.30 -1.36 20.62
N PRO A 518 22.27 -0.53 20.42
CA PRO A 518 20.89 -0.96 20.18
C PRO A 518 20.69 -1.78 18.89
N ASN A 519 21.45 -1.48 17.84
CA ASN A 519 21.36 -2.16 16.55
C ASN A 519 22.26 -3.40 16.44
N ASN A 520 23.11 -3.69 17.43
CA ASN A 520 23.98 -4.87 17.42
C ASN A 520 23.17 -6.16 17.63
N GLN A 521 23.50 -7.21 16.87
CA GLN A 521 22.83 -8.51 16.94
C GLN A 521 22.94 -9.15 18.33
N ASP A 522 24.08 -9.02 19.01
CA ASP A 522 24.32 -9.55 20.35
C ASP A 522 23.33 -8.95 21.37
N THR A 523 23.02 -7.66 21.24
CA THR A 523 22.05 -6.97 22.09
C THR A 523 20.62 -7.45 21.83
N LYS A 524 20.26 -7.71 20.57
CA LYS A 524 18.93 -8.22 20.20
C LYS A 524 18.72 -9.63 20.71
N ASP A 525 19.74 -10.47 20.61
CA ASP A 525 19.70 -11.84 21.14
C ASP A 525 19.70 -11.85 22.67
N LEU A 526 20.35 -10.89 23.33
CA LEU A 526 20.19 -10.65 24.77
C LEU A 526 18.74 -10.37 25.14
N VAL A 527 18.03 -9.49 24.42
CA VAL A 527 16.61 -9.19 24.70
C VAL A 527 15.74 -10.44 24.57
N ARG A 528 15.97 -11.28 23.55
CA ARG A 528 15.26 -12.55 23.37
C ARG A 528 15.52 -13.51 24.52
N ALA A 529 16.79 -13.77 24.82
CA ALA A 529 17.18 -14.66 25.92
C ALA A 529 16.67 -14.15 27.29
N ALA A 530 16.69 -12.83 27.49
CA ALA A 530 16.18 -12.20 28.69
C ALA A 530 14.66 -12.33 28.82
N ARG A 531 13.89 -12.45 27.73
CA ARG A 531 12.44 -12.72 27.78
C ARG A 531 12.13 -14.19 27.98
N ASP A 532 12.88 -15.07 27.33
CA ASP A 532 12.72 -16.52 27.46
C ASP A 532 12.97 -17.01 28.90
N ALA A 533 13.72 -16.23 29.70
CA ALA A 533 13.95 -16.48 31.12
C ALA A 533 12.71 -16.27 32.02
N GLU A 534 11.62 -15.66 31.52
CA GLU A 534 10.43 -15.36 32.33
C GLU A 534 9.77 -16.62 32.89
N GLY A 535 9.68 -17.69 32.08
CA GLY A 535 8.95 -18.91 32.46
C GLY A 535 9.39 -19.51 33.80
N ALA A 536 10.71 -19.59 34.04
CA ALA A 536 11.26 -20.14 35.28
C ALA A 536 10.97 -19.26 36.51
N LEU A 537 10.90 -17.94 36.34
CA LEU A 537 10.59 -16.99 37.43
C LEU A 537 9.09 -16.91 37.70
N ALA A 538 8.27 -17.00 36.65
CA ALA A 538 6.82 -17.04 36.73
C ALA A 538 6.32 -18.29 37.45
N GLU A 539 6.90 -19.47 37.16
CA GLU A 539 6.54 -20.72 37.85
C GLU A 539 6.87 -20.70 39.35
N ARG A 540 8.00 -20.07 39.73
CA ARG A 540 8.47 -20.05 41.13
C ARG A 540 7.76 -19.01 41.98
N TYR A 541 7.57 -17.80 41.45
CA TYR A 541 7.12 -16.65 42.24
C TYR A 541 5.77 -16.07 41.78
N GLY A 542 5.24 -16.48 40.62
CA GLY A 542 4.11 -15.81 39.98
C GLY A 542 4.46 -14.45 39.37
N LEU A 543 5.76 -14.16 39.19
CA LEU A 543 6.27 -12.89 38.69
C LEU A 543 6.10 -12.78 37.17
N ALA A 544 5.63 -11.62 36.73
CA ALA A 544 5.51 -11.27 35.31
C ALA A 544 6.34 -10.02 35.01
N TYR A 545 6.96 -9.94 33.83
CA TYR A 545 7.64 -8.70 33.42
C TYR A 545 7.56 -8.46 31.91
N GLY A 546 7.88 -7.22 31.52
CA GLY A 546 8.10 -6.83 30.14
C GLY A 546 9.43 -6.10 30.01
N ILE A 547 10.05 -6.20 28.84
CA ILE A 547 11.28 -5.45 28.48
C ILE A 547 10.94 -4.47 27.37
N THR A 548 11.21 -3.20 27.60
CA THR A 548 11.05 -2.08 26.65
C THR A 548 12.34 -1.25 26.58
N GLY A 549 12.27 -0.12 25.88
CA GLY A 549 13.41 0.68 25.44
C GLY A 549 13.62 0.53 23.95
N THR A 550 14.36 1.46 23.35
CA THR A 550 14.59 1.54 21.89
C THR A 550 15.10 0.22 21.32
N THR A 551 16.02 -0.43 22.02
CA THR A 551 16.60 -1.72 21.62
C THR A 551 15.59 -2.86 21.61
N ALA A 552 14.73 -2.94 22.62
CA ALA A 552 13.71 -3.97 22.71
C ALA A 552 12.65 -3.78 21.61
N ILE A 553 12.26 -2.52 21.35
CA ILE A 553 11.37 -2.15 20.24
C ILE A 553 12.01 -2.55 18.90
N TYR A 554 13.30 -2.28 18.69
CA TYR A 554 13.99 -2.65 17.47
C TYR A 554 14.05 -4.17 17.28
N ALA A 555 14.38 -4.91 18.35
CA ALA A 555 14.40 -6.38 18.32
C ALA A 555 13.02 -6.98 18.00
N ASP A 556 11.95 -6.38 18.53
CA ASP A 556 10.57 -6.79 18.26
C ASP A 556 10.15 -6.51 16.82
N MET A 557 10.41 -5.29 16.33
CA MET A 557 10.12 -4.93 14.94
C MET A 557 10.89 -5.81 13.97
N ASP A 558 12.18 -6.07 14.21
CA ASP A 558 12.99 -6.95 13.38
C ASP A 558 12.40 -8.36 13.32
N HIS A 559 11.98 -8.91 14.47
CA HIS A 559 11.40 -10.24 14.52
C HIS A 559 10.07 -10.32 13.76
N VAL A 560 9.19 -9.32 13.94
CA VAL A 560 7.92 -9.23 13.22
C VAL A 560 8.16 -9.12 11.72
N LEU A 561 9.04 -8.22 11.28
CA LEU A 561 9.32 -8.02 9.85
C LEU A 561 9.97 -9.26 9.23
N LEU A 562 11.00 -9.84 9.84
CA LEU A 562 11.66 -11.05 9.33
C LEU A 562 10.69 -12.23 9.22
N GLY A 563 9.82 -12.42 10.22
CA GLY A 563 8.80 -13.47 10.21
C GLY A 563 7.79 -13.33 9.06
N LYS A 564 7.65 -12.14 8.46
CA LYS A 564 6.69 -11.85 7.39
C LYS A 564 7.31 -11.90 5.99
N ILE A 565 8.63 -11.94 5.84
CA ILE A 565 9.29 -11.97 4.52
C ILE A 565 8.86 -13.19 3.70
N VAL A 566 8.92 -14.40 4.28
CA VAL A 566 8.57 -15.65 3.58
C VAL A 566 7.11 -15.68 3.12
N PRO A 567 6.10 -15.42 3.98
CA PRO A 567 4.72 -15.41 3.52
C PRO A 567 4.45 -14.30 2.49
N TYR A 568 5.03 -13.11 2.68
CA TYR A 568 4.90 -12.03 1.70
C TYR A 568 5.48 -12.41 0.34
N LEU A 569 6.70 -12.96 0.32
CA LEU A 569 7.35 -13.43 -0.90
C LEU A 569 6.53 -14.53 -1.58
N ALA A 570 5.97 -15.48 -0.82
CA ALA A 570 5.13 -16.54 -1.37
C ALA A 570 3.86 -15.99 -2.03
N ILE A 571 3.22 -14.99 -1.42
CA ILE A 571 2.03 -14.34 -1.99
C ILE A 571 2.38 -13.58 -3.26
N VAL A 572 3.41 -12.74 -3.22
CA VAL A 572 3.82 -11.90 -4.36
C VAL A 572 4.30 -12.77 -5.52
N ALA A 573 5.21 -13.71 -5.27
CA ALA A 573 5.70 -14.62 -6.29
C ALA A 573 4.57 -15.53 -6.81
N GLY A 574 3.66 -16.00 -5.95
CA GLY A 574 2.51 -16.82 -6.33
C GLY A 574 1.51 -16.06 -7.20
N ALA A 575 1.10 -14.86 -6.79
CA ALA A 575 0.15 -14.03 -7.53
C ALA A 575 0.65 -13.71 -8.94
N ALA A 576 1.92 -13.38 -9.07
CA ALA A 576 2.51 -13.07 -10.37
C ALA A 576 2.93 -14.30 -11.17
N PHE A 577 3.22 -15.43 -10.52
CA PHE A 577 3.32 -16.70 -11.22
C PHE A 577 1.98 -17.01 -11.92
N VAL A 578 0.85 -16.82 -11.24
CA VAL A 578 -0.48 -16.95 -11.83
C VAL A 578 -0.72 -15.93 -12.94
N LEU A 579 -0.39 -14.66 -12.72
CA LEU A 579 -0.57 -13.61 -13.72
C LEU A 579 0.30 -13.83 -14.97
N LEU A 580 1.53 -14.29 -14.82
CA LEU A 580 2.38 -14.61 -15.96
C LEU A 580 1.94 -15.88 -16.70
N ILE A 581 1.37 -16.88 -16.01
CA ILE A 581 0.74 -18.04 -16.67
C ILE A 581 -0.38 -17.54 -17.59
N LEU A 582 -1.18 -16.58 -17.12
CA LEU A 582 -2.28 -16.00 -17.89
C LEU A 582 -1.78 -15.25 -19.13
N VAL A 583 -0.66 -14.53 -19.02
CA VAL A 583 -0.07 -13.76 -20.14
C VAL A 583 0.63 -14.66 -21.15
N PHE A 584 1.53 -15.54 -20.70
CA PHE A 584 2.37 -16.33 -21.61
C PHE A 584 1.74 -17.66 -22.04
N ARG A 585 0.68 -18.10 -21.36
CA ARG A 585 0.10 -19.44 -21.50
C ARG A 585 1.17 -20.54 -21.41
N SER A 586 2.07 -20.40 -20.45
CA SER A 586 3.15 -21.34 -20.17
C SER A 586 3.38 -21.41 -18.67
N ILE A 587 3.73 -22.58 -18.15
CA ILE A 587 4.11 -22.76 -16.73
C ILE A 587 5.61 -22.56 -16.53
N LEU A 588 6.40 -22.98 -17.51
CA LEU A 588 7.85 -23.03 -17.42
C LEU A 588 8.51 -21.64 -17.55
N VAL A 589 7.98 -20.79 -18.43
CA VAL A 589 8.45 -19.40 -18.58
C VAL A 589 8.27 -18.61 -17.27
N PRO A 590 7.07 -18.58 -16.65
CA PRO A 590 6.88 -17.92 -15.35
C PRO A 590 7.74 -18.51 -14.23
N LEU A 591 7.93 -19.84 -14.19
CA LEU A 591 8.73 -20.48 -13.16
C LEU A 591 10.19 -20.03 -13.23
N THR A 592 10.78 -20.02 -14.42
CA THR A 592 12.15 -19.55 -14.62
C THR A 592 12.30 -18.07 -14.31
N ALA A 593 11.29 -17.25 -14.61
CA ALA A 593 11.25 -15.83 -14.25
C ALA A 593 11.24 -15.64 -12.73
N ALA A 594 10.39 -16.38 -12.02
CA ALA A 594 10.30 -16.33 -10.55
C ALA A 594 11.61 -16.78 -9.89
N LEU A 595 12.23 -17.86 -10.36
CA LEU A 595 13.53 -18.33 -9.85
C LEU A 595 14.66 -17.33 -10.14
N GLY A 596 14.68 -16.75 -11.34
CA GLY A 596 15.63 -15.70 -11.71
C GLY A 596 15.49 -14.46 -10.84
N PHE A 597 14.24 -14.06 -10.55
CA PHE A 597 13.94 -12.97 -9.63
C PHE A 597 14.47 -13.26 -8.21
N LEU A 598 14.22 -14.44 -7.64
CA LEU A 598 14.73 -14.80 -6.31
C LEU A 598 16.26 -14.69 -6.24
N LEU A 599 16.95 -15.12 -7.31
CA LEU A 599 18.39 -15.05 -7.39
C LEU A 599 18.89 -13.60 -7.55
N SER A 600 18.19 -12.78 -8.34
CA SER A 600 18.45 -11.33 -8.44
C SER A 600 18.27 -10.63 -7.09
N MET A 601 17.22 -10.97 -6.35
CA MET A 601 16.95 -10.40 -5.03
C MET A 601 18.05 -10.73 -4.03
N ALA A 602 18.48 -12.00 -3.97
CA ALA A 602 19.59 -12.41 -3.12
C ALA A 602 20.89 -11.66 -3.47
N ALA A 603 21.18 -11.53 -4.78
CA ALA A 603 22.32 -10.77 -5.26
C ALA A 603 22.22 -9.26 -4.94
N THR A 604 21.02 -8.70 -4.98
CA THR A 604 20.76 -7.29 -4.65
C THR A 604 20.96 -7.03 -3.17
N PHE A 605 20.47 -7.91 -2.29
CA PHE A 605 20.76 -7.82 -0.86
C PHE A 605 22.25 -7.91 -0.59
N GLY A 606 22.95 -8.85 -1.25
CA GLY A 606 24.39 -8.97 -1.08
C GLY A 606 25.17 -7.75 -1.58
N ALA A 607 24.76 -7.15 -2.70
CA ALA A 607 25.31 -5.88 -3.17
C ALA A 607 25.06 -4.74 -2.18
N THR A 608 23.85 -4.63 -1.62
CA THR A 608 23.52 -3.60 -0.62
C THR A 608 24.32 -3.81 0.66
N VAL A 609 24.49 -5.05 1.13
CA VAL A 609 25.33 -5.37 2.30
C VAL A 609 26.79 -4.98 2.05
N LEU A 610 27.32 -5.34 0.89
CA LEU A 610 28.72 -5.07 0.51
C LEU A 610 29.04 -3.56 0.51
N ILE A 611 28.10 -2.73 0.06
CA ILE A 611 28.28 -1.28 -0.01
C ILE A 611 27.97 -0.59 1.33
N PHE A 612 26.82 -0.88 1.94
CA PHE A 612 26.32 -0.15 3.11
C PHE A 612 26.79 -0.72 4.44
N GLN A 613 27.02 -2.02 4.58
CA GLN A 613 27.46 -2.63 5.85
C GLN A 613 28.95 -2.92 5.89
N GLU A 614 29.54 -3.36 4.78
CA GLU A 614 30.98 -3.62 4.71
C GLU A 614 31.80 -2.40 4.26
N GLY A 615 31.15 -1.35 3.77
CA GLY A 615 31.82 -0.11 3.34
C GLY A 615 32.80 -0.30 2.18
N LYS A 616 32.65 -1.36 1.38
CA LYS A 616 33.58 -1.64 0.28
C LYS A 616 33.48 -0.55 -0.79
N PHE A 617 34.58 -0.34 -1.52
CA PHE A 617 34.72 0.65 -2.59
C PHE A 617 34.68 2.13 -2.17
N GLY A 618 34.59 2.44 -0.87
CA GLY A 618 34.68 3.81 -0.36
C GLY A 618 33.54 4.74 -0.81
N LEU A 619 32.42 4.17 -1.29
CA LEU A 619 31.23 4.93 -1.69
C LEU A 619 30.46 5.49 -0.50
N ILE A 620 30.65 4.90 0.68
CA ILE A 620 30.01 5.28 1.93
C ILE A 620 31.09 5.44 2.99
N ALA A 621 31.08 6.60 3.66
CA ALA A 621 32.06 6.92 4.69
C ALA A 621 31.85 6.11 5.99
N ASP A 622 30.58 5.85 6.34
CA ASP A 622 30.20 5.17 7.57
C ASP A 622 29.33 3.92 7.28
N PRO A 623 29.89 2.71 7.42
CA PRO A 623 29.10 1.49 7.28
C PRO A 623 28.06 1.36 8.40
N ARG A 624 26.84 0.95 8.06
CA ARG A 624 25.67 0.95 8.95
C ARG A 624 24.78 -0.28 8.73
N PRO A 625 23.97 -0.67 9.74
CA PRO A 625 22.93 -1.69 9.59
C PRO A 625 21.98 -1.39 8.41
N ILE A 626 21.47 -2.42 7.74
CA ILE A 626 20.44 -2.26 6.72
C ILE A 626 19.10 -2.03 7.41
N ILE A 627 18.31 -1.13 6.87
CA ILE A 627 17.01 -0.79 7.42
C ILE A 627 16.09 -2.01 7.44
N SER A 628 15.49 -2.31 8.59
CA SER A 628 14.77 -3.57 8.83
C SER A 628 13.61 -3.84 7.88
N PHE A 629 12.96 -2.79 7.36
CA PHE A 629 11.87 -2.95 6.39
C PHE A 629 12.32 -2.95 4.92
N LEU A 630 13.58 -2.58 4.63
CA LEU A 630 14.10 -2.55 3.26
C LEU A 630 13.95 -3.91 2.55
N PRO A 631 14.20 -5.08 3.16
CA PRO A 631 14.04 -6.36 2.47
C PRO A 631 12.62 -6.62 1.97
N ILE A 632 11.61 -6.39 2.81
CA ILE A 632 10.21 -6.58 2.43
C ILE A 632 9.85 -5.60 1.31
N MET A 633 10.21 -4.33 1.47
CA MET A 633 9.96 -3.30 0.46
C MET A 633 10.60 -3.65 -0.89
N LEU A 634 11.88 -4.03 -0.87
CA LEU A 634 12.63 -4.35 -2.07
C LEU A 634 12.04 -5.55 -2.81
N ILE A 635 11.57 -6.58 -2.08
CA ILE A 635 10.86 -7.72 -2.67
C ILE A 635 9.64 -7.20 -3.42
N GLY A 636 8.77 -6.40 -2.80
CA GLY A 636 7.57 -5.89 -3.45
C GLY A 636 7.85 -5.00 -4.67
N LEU A 637 8.75 -4.04 -4.48
CA LEU A 637 9.07 -3.02 -5.48
C LEU A 637 9.83 -3.59 -6.67
N VAL A 638 10.98 -4.22 -6.43
CA VAL A 638 11.80 -4.77 -7.52
C VAL A 638 10.98 -5.81 -8.25
N PHE A 639 10.20 -6.62 -7.55
CA PHE A 639 9.33 -7.58 -8.22
C PHE A 639 8.35 -6.92 -9.18
N GLY A 640 7.56 -5.95 -8.69
CA GLY A 640 6.62 -5.23 -9.54
C GLY A 640 7.30 -4.62 -10.76
N LEU A 641 8.42 -3.92 -10.55
CA LEU A 641 9.18 -3.21 -11.60
C LEU A 641 9.86 -4.15 -12.58
N ALA A 642 10.34 -5.29 -12.09
CA ALA A 642 11.10 -6.24 -12.85
C ALA A 642 10.20 -6.78 -13.98
N MET A 643 9.03 -7.32 -13.65
CA MET A 643 8.23 -8.22 -14.50
C MET A 643 7.92 -7.70 -15.91
N ASP A 644 7.85 -6.39 -16.08
CA ASP A 644 7.48 -5.69 -17.32
C ASP A 644 8.38 -6.07 -18.49
N TYR A 645 9.69 -6.14 -18.26
CA TYR A 645 10.66 -6.49 -19.31
C TYR A 645 10.55 -7.94 -19.78
N GLN A 646 10.00 -8.84 -18.95
CA GLN A 646 9.84 -10.25 -19.29
C GLN A 646 8.71 -10.33 -20.30
N VAL A 647 7.61 -9.62 -20.01
CA VAL A 647 6.50 -9.49 -20.93
C VAL A 647 7.00 -8.92 -22.25
N PHE A 648 7.74 -7.82 -22.28
CA PHE A 648 8.20 -7.25 -23.54
C PHE A 648 9.20 -8.13 -24.32
N LEU A 649 10.22 -8.67 -23.67
CA LEU A 649 11.26 -9.44 -24.35
C LEU A 649 10.75 -10.82 -24.77
N VAL A 650 10.06 -11.53 -23.88
CA VAL A 650 9.62 -12.91 -24.10
C VAL A 650 8.41 -12.97 -25.02
N THR A 651 7.49 -11.99 -24.99
CA THR A 651 6.39 -11.95 -25.98
C THR A 651 6.91 -11.78 -27.41
N ARG A 652 7.96 -10.99 -27.63
CA ARG A 652 8.59 -10.88 -28.96
C ARG A 652 9.24 -12.18 -29.41
N MET A 653 9.90 -12.90 -28.49
CA MET A 653 10.43 -14.24 -28.80
C MET A 653 9.31 -15.23 -29.10
N ARG A 654 8.17 -15.12 -28.41
CA ARG A 654 6.98 -15.94 -28.62
C ARG A 654 6.33 -15.64 -29.98
N GLU A 655 6.20 -14.37 -30.34
CA GLU A 655 5.66 -13.91 -31.63
C GLU A 655 6.43 -14.61 -32.76
N GLU A 656 7.75 -14.55 -32.74
CA GLU A 656 8.62 -15.18 -33.75
C GLU A 656 8.51 -16.71 -33.79
N TYR A 657 8.34 -17.35 -32.64
CA TYR A 657 8.14 -18.80 -32.55
C TYR A 657 6.79 -19.25 -33.13
N VAL A 658 5.71 -18.52 -32.83
CA VAL A 658 4.37 -18.80 -33.34
C VAL A 658 4.30 -18.61 -34.87
N HIS A 659 5.15 -17.74 -35.43
CA HIS A 659 5.30 -17.56 -36.88
C HIS A 659 6.23 -18.60 -37.54
N GLY A 660 6.63 -19.66 -36.82
CA GLY A 660 7.28 -20.83 -37.39
C GLY A 660 8.81 -20.85 -37.32
N LYS A 661 9.46 -19.86 -36.68
CA LYS A 661 10.91 -19.92 -36.44
C LYS A 661 11.26 -20.99 -35.39
N SER A 662 12.45 -21.57 -35.49
CA SER A 662 12.97 -22.49 -34.46
C SER A 662 13.09 -21.76 -33.10
N PRO A 663 12.97 -22.44 -31.94
CA PRO A 663 13.06 -21.78 -30.63
C PRO A 663 14.31 -20.90 -30.45
N ARG A 664 15.44 -21.34 -31.01
CA ARG A 664 16.71 -20.63 -30.94
C ARG A 664 16.73 -19.40 -31.85
N ASP A 665 16.24 -19.53 -33.08
CA ASP A 665 16.20 -18.41 -34.02
C ASP A 665 15.13 -17.38 -33.62
N ALA A 666 14.00 -17.84 -33.07
CA ALA A 666 12.97 -17.01 -32.47
C ALA A 666 13.50 -16.23 -31.26
N MET A 667 14.29 -16.87 -30.39
CA MET A 667 14.98 -16.18 -29.28
C MET A 667 15.92 -15.09 -29.81
N ILE A 668 16.76 -15.41 -30.80
CA ILE A 668 17.75 -14.46 -31.35
C ILE A 668 17.05 -13.28 -32.05
N SER A 669 16.04 -13.55 -32.88
CA SER A 669 15.25 -12.54 -33.60
C SER A 669 14.45 -11.67 -32.63
N GLY A 670 13.76 -12.28 -31.66
CA GLY A 670 13.00 -11.56 -30.64
C GLY A 670 13.90 -10.69 -29.75
N TYR A 671 15.08 -11.20 -29.38
CA TYR A 671 16.07 -10.44 -28.60
C TYR A 671 16.57 -9.21 -29.36
N HIS A 672 16.85 -9.33 -30.66
CA HIS A 672 17.31 -8.22 -31.50
C HIS A 672 16.37 -7.01 -31.42
N HIS A 673 15.08 -7.25 -31.63
CA HIS A 673 14.06 -6.21 -31.65
C HIS A 673 13.73 -5.65 -30.26
N GLY A 674 13.84 -6.46 -29.20
CA GLY A 674 13.53 -6.05 -27.83
C GLY A 674 14.70 -5.36 -27.10
N ALA A 675 15.95 -5.71 -27.42
CA ALA A 675 17.11 -5.38 -26.59
C ALA A 675 17.33 -3.87 -26.42
N ARG A 676 17.21 -3.05 -27.48
CA ARG A 676 17.45 -1.61 -27.39
C ARG A 676 16.45 -0.92 -26.45
N VAL A 677 15.16 -1.26 -26.58
CA VAL A 677 14.10 -0.64 -25.76
C VAL A 677 14.29 -1.03 -24.29
N VAL A 678 14.52 -2.31 -24.01
CA VAL A 678 14.74 -2.79 -22.64
C VAL A 678 16.03 -2.22 -22.03
N THR A 679 17.13 -2.11 -22.80
CA THR A 679 18.36 -1.47 -22.29
C THR A 679 18.16 0.01 -21.99
N SER A 680 17.45 0.75 -22.86
CA SER A 680 17.15 2.16 -22.61
C SER A 680 16.28 2.34 -21.36
N ALA A 681 15.22 1.53 -21.24
CA ALA A 681 14.34 1.51 -20.07
C ALA A 681 15.11 1.21 -18.77
N ALA A 682 15.93 0.16 -18.78
CA ALA A 682 16.75 -0.22 -17.62
C ALA A 682 17.73 0.90 -17.21
N ILE A 683 18.43 1.53 -18.16
CA ILE A 683 19.34 2.65 -17.87
C ILE A 683 18.59 3.83 -17.25
N ILE A 684 17.38 4.14 -17.73
CA ILE A 684 16.54 5.20 -17.16
C ILE A 684 16.19 4.87 -15.71
N MET A 685 15.65 3.67 -15.45
CA MET A 685 15.27 3.28 -14.09
C MET A 685 16.46 3.26 -13.13
N ILE A 686 17.61 2.71 -13.56
CA ILE A 686 18.86 2.73 -12.78
C ILE A 686 19.29 4.17 -12.46
N SER A 687 19.14 5.09 -13.41
CA SER A 687 19.50 6.50 -13.22
C SER A 687 18.54 7.23 -12.28
N VAL A 688 17.24 6.95 -12.38
CA VAL A 688 16.19 7.55 -11.53
C VAL A 688 16.31 7.04 -10.10
N PHE A 689 16.43 5.73 -9.88
CA PHE A 689 16.66 5.20 -8.52
C PHE A 689 18.05 5.58 -7.99
N GLY A 690 19.06 5.59 -8.87
CA GLY A 690 20.41 5.99 -8.53
C GLY A 690 20.55 7.46 -8.16
N SER A 691 19.66 8.36 -8.59
CA SER A 691 19.72 9.78 -8.18
C SER A 691 19.45 9.98 -6.70
N PHE A 692 18.72 9.06 -6.04
CA PHE A 692 18.47 9.08 -4.60
C PHE A 692 19.74 8.78 -3.76
N LEU A 693 20.83 8.27 -4.37
CA LEU A 693 22.14 8.21 -3.70
C LEU A 693 22.70 9.60 -3.36
N LEU A 694 22.20 10.65 -4.02
CA LEU A 694 22.61 12.04 -3.80
C LEU A 694 21.80 12.74 -2.70
N GLU A 695 20.71 12.13 -2.22
CA GLU A 695 19.93 12.67 -1.11
C GLU A 695 20.75 12.61 0.18
N SER A 696 20.56 13.53 1.12
CA SER A 696 21.29 13.53 2.41
C SER A 696 20.85 12.39 3.33
N ASP A 697 19.55 12.05 3.29
CA ASP A 697 18.95 11.01 4.11
C ASP A 697 19.51 9.60 3.79
N ALA A 698 19.90 8.88 4.85
CA ALA A 698 20.50 7.55 4.73
C ALA A 698 19.48 6.50 4.25
N THR A 699 18.20 6.67 4.58
CA THR A 699 17.13 5.77 4.16
C THR A 699 16.91 5.87 2.65
N ALA A 700 16.81 7.09 2.13
CA ALA A 700 16.73 7.38 0.71
C ALA A 700 17.93 6.82 -0.07
N LYS A 701 19.17 7.02 0.41
CA LYS A 701 20.38 6.48 -0.23
C LYS A 701 20.35 4.96 -0.35
N SER A 702 20.06 4.27 0.75
CA SER A 702 20.08 2.80 0.78
C SER A 702 18.97 2.20 -0.09
N MET A 703 17.77 2.79 -0.06
CA MET A 703 16.65 2.31 -0.87
C MET A 703 16.86 2.62 -2.36
N GLY A 704 17.34 3.81 -2.70
CA GLY A 704 17.69 4.20 -4.07
C GLY A 704 18.77 3.30 -4.67
N PHE A 705 19.83 3.01 -3.91
CA PHE A 705 20.85 2.06 -4.33
C PHE A 705 20.29 0.65 -4.52
N ALA A 706 19.56 0.13 -3.53
CA ALA A 706 19.04 -1.24 -3.58
C ALA A 706 18.10 -1.43 -4.78
N LEU A 707 17.25 -0.44 -5.08
CA LEU A 707 16.38 -0.47 -6.26
C LEU A 707 17.17 -0.36 -7.57
N ALA A 708 18.14 0.56 -7.66
CA ALA A 708 18.99 0.69 -8.83
C ALA A 708 19.78 -0.60 -9.11
N ALA A 709 20.39 -1.19 -8.08
CA ALA A 709 21.12 -2.45 -8.17
C ALA A 709 20.17 -3.60 -8.53
N GLY A 710 19.00 -3.68 -7.91
CA GLY A 710 18.00 -4.72 -8.17
C GLY A 710 17.50 -4.70 -9.61
N VAL A 711 17.18 -3.51 -10.13
CA VAL A 711 16.82 -3.33 -11.53
C VAL A 711 17.99 -3.65 -12.46
N ALA A 712 19.22 -3.23 -12.13
CA ALA A 712 20.39 -3.50 -12.97
C ALA A 712 20.69 -5.01 -13.08
N ILE A 713 20.70 -5.71 -11.94
CA ILE A 713 20.95 -7.15 -11.87
C ILE A 713 19.84 -7.90 -12.61
N ASP A 714 18.58 -7.55 -12.36
CA ASP A 714 17.44 -8.20 -12.98
C ASP A 714 17.39 -7.95 -14.51
N ALA A 715 17.50 -6.69 -14.96
CA ALA A 715 17.42 -6.35 -16.37
C ALA A 715 18.58 -6.95 -17.19
N PHE A 716 19.82 -6.84 -16.72
CA PHE A 716 20.99 -7.25 -17.50
C PHE A 716 21.40 -8.71 -17.27
N VAL A 717 21.41 -9.18 -16.02
CA VAL A 717 21.89 -10.53 -15.71
C VAL A 717 20.75 -11.55 -15.82
N VAL A 718 19.57 -11.23 -15.28
CA VAL A 718 18.44 -12.17 -15.35
C VAL A 718 17.80 -12.16 -16.74
N ARG A 719 17.30 -11.00 -17.21
CA ARG A 719 16.47 -10.96 -18.43
C ARG A 719 17.26 -10.99 -19.73
N MET A 720 18.40 -10.33 -19.78
CA MET A 720 19.20 -10.29 -21.01
C MET A 720 20.13 -11.50 -21.15
N LEU A 721 20.46 -12.20 -20.07
CA LEU A 721 21.42 -13.30 -20.09
C LEU A 721 20.83 -14.65 -19.64
N LEU A 722 20.29 -14.73 -18.42
CA LEU A 722 19.80 -15.99 -17.84
C LEU A 722 18.53 -16.51 -18.54
N VAL A 723 17.52 -15.66 -18.76
CA VAL A 723 16.25 -16.05 -19.39
C VAL A 723 16.44 -16.53 -20.84
N PRO A 724 17.14 -15.81 -21.74
CA PRO A 724 17.32 -16.26 -23.12
C PRO A 724 18.15 -17.56 -23.19
N ALA A 725 19.11 -17.75 -22.29
CA ALA A 725 19.86 -18.99 -22.16
C ALA A 725 18.95 -20.17 -21.77
N LEU A 726 18.07 -19.98 -20.78
CA LEU A 726 17.10 -20.99 -20.37
C LEU A 726 16.10 -21.34 -21.48
N LEU A 727 15.55 -20.34 -22.17
CA LEU A 727 14.65 -20.55 -23.31
C LEU A 727 15.33 -21.32 -24.44
N ALA A 728 16.59 -21.01 -24.73
CA ALA A 728 17.37 -21.74 -25.74
C ALA A 728 17.63 -23.20 -25.34
N ILE A 729 17.82 -23.50 -24.05
CA ILE A 729 18.04 -24.86 -23.53
C ILE A 729 16.74 -25.67 -23.53
N MET A 730 15.65 -25.06 -23.04
CA MET A 730 14.35 -25.72 -22.90
C MET A 730 13.64 -25.91 -24.25
N GLY A 731 13.95 -25.06 -25.23
CA GLY A 731 13.46 -25.16 -26.61
C GLY A 731 11.93 -25.15 -26.67
N ARG A 732 11.33 -26.14 -27.33
CA ARG A 732 9.86 -26.25 -27.47
C ARG A 732 9.11 -26.37 -26.14
N TRP A 733 9.77 -26.89 -25.09
CA TRP A 733 9.14 -27.05 -23.78
C TRP A 733 8.89 -25.72 -23.07
N SER A 734 9.60 -24.65 -23.43
CA SER A 734 9.37 -23.31 -22.87
C SER A 734 7.92 -22.85 -23.01
N TRP A 735 7.21 -23.31 -24.03
CA TRP A 735 5.83 -22.90 -24.33
C TRP A 735 4.80 -23.98 -23.95
N TRP A 736 5.17 -24.93 -23.10
CA TRP A 736 4.30 -26.02 -22.71
C TRP A 736 3.26 -25.59 -21.66
N ILE A 737 2.02 -26.06 -21.85
CA ILE A 737 0.92 -25.92 -20.90
C ILE A 737 0.04 -27.19 -20.90
N PRO A 738 -0.48 -27.64 -19.74
CA PRO A 738 -1.46 -28.71 -19.68
C PRO A 738 -2.79 -28.35 -20.37
N ARG A 739 -3.40 -29.30 -21.09
CA ARG A 739 -4.65 -29.09 -21.84
C ARG A 739 -5.84 -28.66 -20.98
N TRP A 740 -5.92 -29.14 -19.74
CA TRP A 740 -6.99 -28.74 -18.82
C TRP A 740 -6.86 -27.27 -18.42
N LEU A 741 -5.62 -26.80 -18.23
CA LEU A 741 -5.34 -25.43 -17.83
C LEU A 741 -5.57 -24.46 -18.99
N ASP A 742 -5.13 -24.82 -20.20
CA ASP A 742 -5.37 -24.03 -21.42
C ASP A 742 -6.87 -23.84 -21.73
N ARG A 743 -7.73 -24.77 -21.30
CA ARG A 743 -9.18 -24.68 -21.45
C ARG A 743 -9.85 -23.72 -20.46
N ILE A 744 -9.27 -23.57 -19.27
CA ILE A 744 -9.81 -22.71 -18.19
C ILE A 744 -9.28 -21.28 -18.34
N LEU A 745 -8.05 -21.11 -18.83
CA LEU A 745 -7.42 -19.81 -18.94
C LEU A 745 -8.12 -18.92 -19.98
N PRO A 746 -8.54 -17.69 -19.61
CA PRO A 746 -9.11 -16.76 -20.57
C PRO A 746 -8.10 -16.36 -21.65
N ASP A 747 -8.59 -16.05 -22.86
CA ASP A 747 -7.76 -15.59 -23.98
C ASP A 747 -7.56 -14.07 -23.91
N ILE A 748 -6.50 -13.70 -23.21
CA ILE A 748 -6.06 -12.32 -23.11
C ILE A 748 -5.10 -12.04 -24.26
N ASP A 749 -5.64 -11.48 -25.34
CA ASP A 749 -4.86 -11.03 -26.49
C ASP A 749 -4.02 -9.78 -26.12
N VAL A 750 -2.83 -9.99 -25.53
CA VAL A 750 -1.83 -8.94 -25.21
C VAL A 750 -1.04 -8.53 -26.45
N GLU A 751 -0.87 -9.45 -27.41
CA GLU A 751 -0.06 -9.25 -28.62
C GLU A 751 -0.85 -8.51 -29.73
N GLY A 752 -2.18 -8.37 -29.59
CA GLY A 752 -3.05 -7.73 -30.57
C GLY A 752 -3.27 -8.57 -31.83
N ALA A 753 -3.15 -9.91 -31.72
CA ALA A 753 -3.34 -10.84 -32.82
C ALA A 753 -4.72 -10.68 -33.48
N LYS A 754 -5.76 -10.33 -32.70
CA LYS A 754 -7.11 -10.08 -33.21
C LYS A 754 -7.22 -8.78 -34.00
N LEU A 755 -6.38 -7.77 -33.73
CA LEU A 755 -6.34 -6.49 -34.46
C LEU A 755 -5.76 -6.65 -35.87
N ARG A 756 -4.84 -7.61 -36.08
CA ARG A 756 -4.23 -7.90 -37.39
C ARG A 756 -5.09 -8.80 -38.28
N ARG A 757 -5.84 -9.75 -37.70
CA ARG A 757 -6.74 -10.66 -38.45
C ARG A 757 -7.98 -9.99 -39.06
N SER A 758 -8.34 -8.78 -38.64
CA SER A 758 -9.40 -7.98 -39.28
C SER A 758 -8.96 -7.22 -40.53
N ARG A 759 -7.68 -7.33 -40.94
CA ARG A 759 -7.11 -6.67 -42.13
C ARG A 759 -7.14 -7.48 -43.45
N PRO A 760 -7.23 -8.84 -43.50
CA PRO A 760 -7.22 -9.57 -44.76
C PRO A 760 -8.49 -9.43 -45.62
N GLU A 761 -9.66 -9.17 -45.05
CA GLU A 761 -10.93 -9.20 -45.81
C GLU A 761 -11.13 -7.98 -46.73
N ARG A 762 -10.43 -6.86 -46.55
CA ARG A 762 -10.58 -5.69 -47.44
C ARG A 762 -9.86 -5.86 -48.78
N ALA A 763 -8.72 -6.55 -48.80
CA ALA A 763 -7.95 -6.75 -50.02
C ALA A 763 -8.63 -7.76 -50.97
N GLU A 764 -9.23 -8.82 -50.43
CA GLU A 764 -10.01 -9.77 -51.24
C GLU A 764 -11.33 -9.16 -51.74
N PHE A 765 -11.96 -8.26 -50.97
CA PHE A 765 -13.18 -7.58 -51.39
C PHE A 765 -12.91 -6.50 -52.46
N GLU A 766 -11.80 -5.76 -52.39
CA GLU A 766 -11.43 -4.78 -53.44
C GLU A 766 -11.00 -5.45 -54.74
N VAL A 767 -10.32 -6.61 -54.68
CA VAL A 767 -9.97 -7.40 -55.87
C VAL A 767 -11.21 -8.05 -56.49
N ALA A 768 -12.11 -8.65 -55.68
CA ALA A 768 -13.34 -9.26 -56.18
C ALA A 768 -14.33 -8.23 -56.77
N VAL A 769 -14.41 -7.02 -56.21
CA VAL A 769 -15.25 -5.94 -56.75
C VAL A 769 -14.64 -5.34 -58.03
N ALA A 770 -13.31 -5.26 -58.14
CA ALA A 770 -12.65 -4.84 -59.38
C ALA A 770 -12.84 -5.87 -60.51
N GLU A 771 -12.84 -7.17 -60.19
CA GLU A 771 -13.06 -8.25 -61.15
C GLU A 771 -14.52 -8.30 -61.63
N GLN A 772 -15.50 -8.14 -60.71
CA GLN A 772 -16.92 -8.12 -61.06
C GLN A 772 -17.38 -6.89 -61.85
N VAL A 773 -16.72 -5.74 -61.66
CA VAL A 773 -17.00 -4.52 -62.44
C VAL A 773 -16.41 -4.63 -63.85
N SER A 774 -15.33 -5.40 -64.04
CA SER A 774 -14.76 -5.70 -65.35
C SER A 774 -15.59 -6.71 -66.14
N GLU A 775 -16.17 -7.74 -65.49
CA GLU A 775 -17.03 -8.73 -66.17
C GLU A 775 -18.40 -8.17 -66.57
N ARG A 776 -19.00 -7.30 -65.75
CA ARG A 776 -20.30 -6.66 -66.09
C ARG A 776 -20.22 -5.63 -67.21
N ALA A 777 -19.03 -5.10 -67.50
CA ALA A 777 -18.81 -4.22 -68.64
C ALA A 777 -18.70 -4.99 -69.98
N ALA A 778 -18.46 -6.31 -69.95
CA ALA A 778 -18.27 -7.14 -71.15
C ALA A 778 -19.53 -7.90 -71.60
N ALA A 779 -20.56 -8.03 -70.74
CA ALA A 779 -21.75 -8.84 -71.01
C ALA A 779 -23.04 -8.01 -71.07
N GLY A 780 -23.12 -7.11 -72.05
CA GLY A 780 -24.39 -6.55 -72.51
C GLY A 780 -24.61 -6.95 -73.96
N VAL A 781 -25.70 -7.69 -74.25
CA VAL A 781 -26.64 -7.49 -75.37
C VAL A 781 -27.56 -8.72 -75.59
N SER A 782 -28.85 -8.45 -75.82
CA SER A 782 -29.84 -9.20 -76.63
C SER A 782 -30.87 -10.16 -75.96
N HIS A 783 -32.03 -9.58 -75.64
CA HIS A 783 -33.40 -9.88 -76.13
C HIS A 783 -34.09 -11.27 -76.08
N SER A 784 -35.29 -11.21 -75.46
CA SER A 784 -36.64 -11.60 -75.96
C SER A 784 -37.18 -13.04 -75.80
N GLY A 785 -38.49 -13.13 -75.46
CA GLY A 785 -39.37 -14.17 -76.01
C GLY A 785 -40.18 -15.07 -75.05
N THR A 786 -41.36 -14.60 -74.63
CA THR A 786 -42.69 -15.27 -74.65
C THR A 786 -42.99 -16.68 -74.07
N ASN A 787 -44.05 -16.69 -73.24
CA ASN A 787 -45.22 -17.60 -73.12
C ASN A 787 -45.10 -19.09 -72.73
N GLY A 788 -45.94 -19.48 -71.75
CA GLY A 788 -46.74 -20.72 -71.86
C GLY A 788 -47.03 -21.54 -70.60
N ASN A 789 -48.17 -21.25 -69.94
CA ASN A 789 -49.12 -22.14 -69.24
C ASN A 789 -48.71 -23.13 -68.11
N GLY A 790 -49.54 -23.11 -67.04
CA GLY A 790 -50.07 -24.37 -66.48
C GLY A 790 -50.05 -24.55 -64.96
N ALA A 791 -50.97 -23.88 -64.26
CA ALA A 791 -51.68 -24.29 -63.04
C ALA A 791 -50.99 -25.20 -61.99
N HIS A 792 -50.82 -24.67 -60.76
CA HIS A 792 -51.18 -25.42 -59.55
C HIS A 792 -51.56 -24.47 -58.40
N ARG A 793 -52.60 -24.91 -57.67
CA ARG A 793 -53.38 -24.21 -56.62
C ARG A 793 -52.52 -23.64 -55.48
N LEU A 794 -52.88 -22.43 -55.03
CA LEU A 794 -52.58 -21.93 -53.68
C LEU A 794 -53.21 -22.86 -52.63
N PRO A 795 -52.57 -22.97 -51.45
CA PRO A 795 -53.26 -22.40 -50.30
C PRO A 795 -52.33 -21.63 -49.34
N VAL A 796 -52.91 -20.56 -48.79
CA VAL A 796 -52.58 -19.85 -47.54
C VAL A 796 -51.22 -19.14 -47.49
N THR A 797 -51.31 -17.82 -47.35
CA THR A 797 -50.22 -16.87 -47.12
C THR A 797 -49.31 -17.33 -45.98
N ALA A 798 -48.04 -17.56 -46.29
CA ALA A 798 -47.00 -17.72 -45.28
C ALA A 798 -46.73 -16.36 -44.63
N ASP A 799 -47.01 -16.24 -43.33
CA ASP A 799 -46.67 -15.09 -42.50
C ASP A 799 -45.14 -14.95 -42.47
N LEU A 800 -44.63 -14.02 -43.28
CA LEU A 800 -43.19 -13.89 -43.57
C LEU A 800 -42.35 -13.37 -42.40
N HIS A 801 -42.93 -13.14 -41.21
CA HIS A 801 -42.23 -12.52 -40.08
C HIS A 801 -42.57 -13.09 -38.69
N ALA A 802 -43.34 -14.18 -38.57
CA ALA A 802 -43.77 -14.69 -37.26
C ALA A 802 -42.65 -15.40 -36.45
N ILE A 803 -42.52 -15.07 -35.16
CA ILE A 803 -41.62 -15.75 -34.21
C ILE A 803 -42.47 -16.69 -33.35
N GLY A 804 -42.31 -18.00 -33.52
CA GLY A 804 -43.04 -19.03 -32.77
C GLY A 804 -42.14 -19.85 -31.85
N GLY A 805 -42.69 -20.51 -30.82
CA GLY A 805 -41.86 -21.21 -29.84
C GLY A 805 -42.66 -21.95 -28.78
N ARG A 806 -41.97 -22.63 -27.85
CA ARG A 806 -42.57 -23.20 -26.63
C ARG A 806 -41.92 -22.67 -25.36
N ILE A 807 -42.74 -22.45 -24.34
CA ILE A 807 -42.37 -21.98 -23.01
C ILE A 807 -42.46 -23.17 -22.06
N ARG A 808 -41.32 -23.52 -21.45
CA ARG A 808 -41.20 -24.68 -20.56
C ARG A 808 -40.51 -24.32 -19.26
N ARG A 809 -40.68 -25.18 -18.26
CA ARG A 809 -39.89 -25.18 -17.03
C ARG A 809 -38.59 -25.96 -17.25
N ILE A 810 -37.66 -25.85 -16.31
CA ILE A 810 -36.38 -26.59 -16.37
C ILE A 810 -36.57 -28.12 -16.34
N ASP A 811 -37.68 -28.60 -15.79
CA ASP A 811 -38.08 -30.02 -15.75
C ASP A 811 -38.76 -30.49 -17.07
N GLY A 812 -38.91 -29.60 -18.04
CA GLY A 812 -39.48 -29.89 -19.37
C GLY A 812 -41.00 -29.77 -19.47
N HIS A 813 -41.73 -29.51 -18.37
CA HIS A 813 -43.17 -29.29 -18.42
C HIS A 813 -43.52 -27.92 -19.01
N PRO A 814 -44.61 -27.79 -19.78
CA PRO A 814 -45.03 -26.50 -20.36
C PRO A 814 -45.49 -25.52 -19.28
N VAL A 815 -45.23 -24.23 -19.49
CA VAL A 815 -45.76 -23.15 -18.63
C VAL A 815 -47.01 -22.57 -19.29
N PRO A 816 -48.22 -22.81 -18.75
CA PRO A 816 -49.45 -22.27 -19.31
C PRO A 816 -49.57 -20.76 -19.07
N ASP A 817 -50.31 -20.08 -19.96
CA ASP A 817 -50.72 -18.67 -19.82
C ASP A 817 -49.57 -17.66 -19.65
N ALA A 818 -48.38 -18.00 -20.12
CA ALA A 818 -47.24 -17.10 -20.11
C ALA A 818 -47.47 -15.93 -21.07
N VAL A 819 -47.22 -14.72 -20.62
CA VAL A 819 -47.38 -13.48 -21.38
C VAL A 819 -46.06 -13.11 -22.03
N LEU A 820 -46.10 -12.84 -23.34
CA LEU A 820 -44.96 -12.42 -24.14
C LEU A 820 -45.15 -10.98 -24.59
N THR A 821 -44.15 -10.14 -24.33
CA THR A 821 -44.13 -8.74 -24.76
C THR A 821 -42.88 -8.49 -25.59
N LEU A 822 -43.05 -8.02 -26.83
CA LEU A 822 -41.96 -7.61 -27.71
C LEU A 822 -41.81 -6.09 -27.67
N ILE A 823 -40.62 -5.61 -27.35
CA ILE A 823 -40.30 -4.17 -27.28
C ILE A 823 -39.14 -3.81 -28.22
N ASP A 824 -39.10 -2.57 -28.71
CA ASP A 824 -37.97 -2.05 -29.49
C ASP A 824 -36.77 -1.67 -28.61
N GLN A 825 -35.64 -1.36 -29.24
CA GLN A 825 -34.40 -0.90 -28.55
C GLN A 825 -34.56 0.44 -27.80
N ARG A 826 -35.69 1.14 -27.98
CA ARG A 826 -36.01 2.40 -27.29
C ARG A 826 -37.01 2.19 -26.14
N GLY A 827 -37.44 0.94 -25.89
CA GLY A 827 -38.34 0.57 -24.81
C GLY A 827 -39.83 0.65 -25.16
N HIS A 828 -40.21 0.93 -26.41
CA HIS A 828 -41.61 0.95 -26.81
C HIS A 828 -42.13 -0.45 -27.07
N GLN A 829 -43.34 -0.75 -26.58
CA GLN A 829 -44.02 -2.00 -26.86
C GLN A 829 -44.46 -2.06 -28.33
N ILE A 830 -44.05 -3.11 -29.02
CA ILE A 830 -44.34 -3.38 -30.43
C ILE A 830 -45.48 -4.38 -30.57
N SER A 831 -45.44 -5.46 -29.79
CA SER A 831 -46.47 -6.50 -29.81
C SER A 831 -46.55 -7.20 -28.45
N ARG A 832 -47.72 -7.78 -28.14
CA ARG A 832 -47.94 -8.55 -26.91
C ARG A 832 -48.93 -9.67 -27.17
N THR A 833 -48.62 -10.87 -26.71
CA THR A 833 -49.47 -12.07 -26.85
C THR A 833 -49.36 -12.95 -25.61
N SER A 834 -50.16 -14.01 -25.53
CA SER A 834 -50.07 -15.04 -24.50
C SER A 834 -49.84 -16.41 -25.15
N GLY A 835 -49.02 -17.24 -24.52
CA GLY A 835 -48.87 -18.64 -24.90
C GLY A 835 -50.13 -19.46 -24.62
N ASP A 836 -50.30 -20.56 -25.34
CA ASP A 836 -51.40 -21.50 -25.11
C ASP A 836 -51.18 -22.37 -23.87
N GLY A 837 -52.20 -23.16 -23.49
CA GLY A 837 -52.12 -24.07 -22.34
C GLY A 837 -51.09 -25.20 -22.50
N GLY A 838 -50.56 -25.43 -23.70
CA GLY A 838 -49.45 -26.34 -23.99
C GLY A 838 -48.08 -25.65 -24.02
N GLY A 839 -48.01 -24.37 -23.66
CA GLY A 839 -46.82 -23.53 -23.64
C GLY A 839 -46.39 -23.01 -25.01
N SER A 840 -47.10 -23.27 -26.10
CA SER A 840 -46.72 -22.78 -27.43
C SER A 840 -47.13 -21.33 -27.64
N TYR A 841 -46.34 -20.55 -28.38
CA TYR A 841 -46.64 -19.15 -28.69
C TYR A 841 -46.27 -18.79 -30.14
N ALA A 842 -46.86 -17.71 -30.64
CA ALA A 842 -46.46 -17.02 -31.86
C ALA A 842 -46.63 -15.51 -31.68
N ILE A 843 -45.60 -14.73 -32.00
CA ILE A 843 -45.58 -13.27 -31.88
C ILE A 843 -44.92 -12.65 -33.12
N GLU A 844 -45.54 -11.61 -33.67
CA GLU A 844 -45.10 -10.95 -34.90
C GLU A 844 -44.43 -9.59 -34.61
N PRO A 845 -43.21 -9.36 -35.11
CA PRO A 845 -42.60 -8.03 -35.19
C PRO A 845 -43.18 -7.24 -36.38
N LEU A 846 -43.41 -5.94 -36.22
CA LEU A 846 -43.94 -5.08 -37.30
C LEU A 846 -42.94 -4.86 -38.46
N ALA A 847 -41.63 -5.06 -38.24
CA ALA A 847 -40.58 -4.90 -39.25
C ALA A 847 -39.34 -5.74 -38.90
N PRO A 848 -38.44 -6.02 -39.87
CA PRO A 848 -37.13 -6.60 -39.58
C PRO A 848 -36.29 -5.66 -38.69
N GLY A 849 -35.64 -6.18 -37.66
CA GLY A 849 -34.90 -5.37 -36.70
C GLY A 849 -34.56 -6.10 -35.40
N ASN A 850 -33.87 -5.42 -34.49
CA ASN A 850 -33.53 -5.94 -33.17
C ASN A 850 -34.60 -5.55 -32.15
N TYR A 851 -35.12 -6.54 -31.44
CA TYR A 851 -36.15 -6.41 -30.43
C TYR A 851 -35.73 -7.09 -29.13
N VAL A 852 -36.39 -6.75 -28.03
CA VAL A 852 -36.30 -7.50 -26.77
C VAL A 852 -37.63 -8.22 -26.56
N LEU A 853 -37.59 -9.54 -26.41
CA LEU A 853 -38.74 -10.34 -26.01
C LEU A 853 -38.68 -10.60 -24.52
N ILE A 854 -39.74 -10.20 -23.83
CA ILE A 854 -39.94 -10.41 -22.40
C ILE A 854 -41.03 -11.45 -22.25
N VAL A 855 -40.71 -12.57 -21.62
CA VAL A 855 -41.65 -13.65 -21.30
C VAL A 855 -41.84 -13.71 -19.80
N SER A 856 -43.08 -13.61 -19.34
CA SER A 856 -43.43 -13.66 -17.92
C SER A 856 -44.60 -14.61 -17.67
N ALA A 857 -44.54 -15.35 -16.56
CA ALA A 857 -45.63 -16.22 -16.14
C ALA A 857 -45.76 -16.16 -14.61
N HIS A 858 -46.96 -16.39 -14.10
CA HIS A 858 -47.20 -16.36 -12.66
C HIS A 858 -46.36 -17.43 -11.95
N GLY A 859 -45.71 -17.07 -10.83
CA GLY A 859 -44.86 -17.98 -10.05
C GLY A 859 -43.54 -18.37 -10.73
N HIS A 860 -43.12 -17.66 -11.79
CA HIS A 860 -41.85 -17.88 -12.48
C HIS A 860 -41.10 -16.55 -12.68
N GLN A 861 -39.77 -16.59 -12.69
CA GLN A 861 -38.97 -15.41 -13.03
C GLN A 861 -39.18 -15.02 -14.50
N PRO A 862 -39.42 -13.73 -14.80
CA PRO A 862 -39.51 -13.26 -16.17
C PRO A 862 -38.14 -13.31 -16.86
N VAL A 863 -38.12 -13.71 -18.13
CA VAL A 863 -36.91 -13.77 -18.94
C VAL A 863 -36.99 -12.73 -20.05
N ALA A 864 -35.95 -11.91 -20.20
CA ALA A 864 -35.81 -10.97 -21.30
C ALA A 864 -34.66 -11.41 -22.21
N MET A 865 -34.89 -11.45 -23.52
CA MET A 865 -33.88 -11.86 -24.51
C MET A 865 -33.90 -10.96 -25.74
N ASN A 866 -32.70 -10.67 -26.25
CA ASN A 866 -32.54 -9.95 -27.51
C ASN A 866 -32.83 -10.90 -28.67
N ILE A 867 -33.68 -10.47 -29.60
CA ILE A 867 -33.98 -11.21 -30.84
C ILE A 867 -33.80 -10.29 -32.04
N THR A 868 -33.31 -10.85 -33.13
CA THR A 868 -33.20 -10.17 -34.42
C THR A 868 -34.25 -10.74 -35.35
N ALA A 869 -35.33 -9.99 -35.57
CA ALA A 869 -36.33 -10.31 -36.58
C ALA A 869 -35.71 -10.11 -37.97
N ALA A 870 -35.60 -11.20 -38.73
CA ALA A 870 -35.17 -11.20 -40.13
C ALA A 870 -36.35 -11.63 -41.02
N ASP A 871 -36.21 -11.55 -42.34
CA ASP A 871 -37.22 -12.09 -43.25
C ASP A 871 -37.30 -13.63 -43.10
N GLY A 872 -38.47 -14.14 -42.69
CA GLY A 872 -38.75 -15.56 -42.47
C GLY A 872 -39.25 -15.89 -41.05
N ALA A 873 -39.98 -17.01 -40.92
CA ALA A 873 -40.46 -17.50 -39.63
C ALA A 873 -39.31 -18.05 -38.77
N GLN A 874 -39.25 -17.67 -37.50
CA GLN A 874 -38.21 -18.10 -36.55
C GLN A 874 -38.81 -18.94 -35.43
N HIS A 875 -38.08 -19.97 -34.98
CA HIS A 875 -38.49 -20.82 -33.85
C HIS A 875 -37.58 -20.61 -32.63
N LEU A 876 -38.16 -20.31 -31.46
CA LEU A 876 -37.43 -19.99 -30.24
C LEU A 876 -38.10 -20.56 -28.99
N ASP A 877 -37.49 -21.54 -28.34
CA ASP A 877 -37.98 -22.08 -27.07
C ASP A 877 -37.45 -21.27 -25.87
N VAL A 878 -38.32 -21.01 -24.89
CA VAL A 878 -38.02 -20.22 -23.70
C VAL A 878 -38.18 -21.08 -22.45
N THR A 879 -37.19 -21.07 -21.56
CA THR A 879 -37.29 -21.77 -20.28
C THR A 879 -37.45 -20.77 -19.14
N LEU A 880 -38.53 -20.89 -18.37
CA LEU A 880 -38.76 -20.06 -17.18
C LEU A 880 -38.40 -20.83 -15.91
N GLN A 881 -37.72 -20.16 -14.98
CA GLN A 881 -37.41 -20.73 -13.66
C GLN A 881 -38.54 -20.45 -12.68
N PRO A 882 -38.92 -21.41 -11.81
CA PRO A 882 -39.89 -21.17 -10.76
C PRO A 882 -39.35 -20.15 -9.75
N SER A 883 -40.23 -19.29 -9.25
CA SER A 883 -39.91 -18.30 -8.22
C SER A 883 -40.86 -18.44 -7.03
N GLY A 884 -40.31 -18.50 -5.82
CA GLY A 884 -41.05 -18.42 -4.57
C GLY A 884 -41.40 -16.99 -4.18
N GLU A 885 -42.25 -16.88 -3.16
CA GLU A 885 -42.58 -15.62 -2.49
C GLU A 885 -42.11 -15.71 -1.04
N LEU A 886 -41.23 -14.79 -0.62
CA LEU A 886 -40.80 -14.69 0.77
C LEU A 886 -41.53 -13.52 1.42
N SER A 887 -42.38 -13.78 2.41
CA SER A 887 -43.15 -12.75 3.10
C SER A 887 -43.04 -12.87 4.62
N GLY A 888 -43.43 -11.84 5.35
CA GLY A 888 -43.39 -11.88 6.81
C GLY A 888 -43.69 -10.53 7.43
N VAL A 889 -43.46 -10.42 8.74
CA VAL A 889 -43.63 -9.18 9.49
C VAL A 889 -42.36 -8.87 10.30
N VAL A 890 -41.90 -7.62 10.22
CA VAL A 890 -40.81 -7.10 11.08
C VAL A 890 -41.42 -6.43 12.31
N ARG A 891 -40.94 -6.83 13.49
CA ARG A 891 -41.42 -6.33 14.78
C ARG A 891 -40.27 -5.98 15.72
N THR A 892 -40.56 -5.21 16.76
CA THR A 892 -39.66 -4.99 17.90
C THR A 892 -39.80 -6.13 18.92
N ALA A 893 -38.90 -6.20 19.90
CA ALA A 893 -39.02 -7.11 21.05
C ALA A 893 -40.31 -6.91 21.88
N ALA A 894 -40.90 -5.71 21.82
CA ALA A 894 -42.21 -5.41 22.40
C ALA A 894 -43.40 -5.83 21.51
N ARG A 895 -43.15 -6.54 20.39
CA ARG A 895 -44.10 -6.98 19.36
C ARG A 895 -44.78 -5.88 18.53
N GLU A 896 -44.27 -4.66 18.59
CA GLU A 896 -44.75 -3.54 17.77
C GLU A 896 -44.27 -3.66 16.33
N PRO A 897 -45.11 -3.36 15.31
CA PRO A 897 -44.69 -3.45 13.91
C PRO A 897 -43.68 -2.36 13.55
N VAL A 898 -42.64 -2.72 12.80
CA VAL A 898 -41.61 -1.78 12.33
C VAL A 898 -41.89 -1.41 10.88
N ALA A 899 -42.31 -0.17 10.64
CA ALA A 899 -42.58 0.36 9.30
C ALA A 899 -41.32 0.95 8.65
N GLY A 900 -41.16 0.82 7.33
CA GLY A 900 -40.02 1.37 6.60
C GLY A 900 -38.71 0.59 6.76
N ALA A 901 -38.74 -0.60 7.36
CA ALA A 901 -37.58 -1.49 7.40
C ALA A 901 -37.27 -2.01 5.99
N THR A 902 -35.99 -1.97 5.59
CA THR A 902 -35.52 -2.50 4.32
C THR A 902 -35.05 -3.94 4.50
N ILE A 903 -35.62 -4.83 3.70
CA ILE A 903 -35.27 -6.24 3.58
C ILE A 903 -34.40 -6.40 2.32
N THR A 904 -33.26 -7.05 2.46
CA THR A 904 -32.40 -7.45 1.33
C THR A 904 -32.16 -8.97 1.39
N VAL A 905 -32.37 -9.65 0.27
CA VAL A 905 -32.13 -11.09 0.12
C VAL A 905 -30.96 -11.26 -0.84
N THR A 906 -29.90 -11.92 -0.37
CA THR A 906 -28.64 -12.07 -1.10
C THR A 906 -28.30 -13.54 -1.25
N ASP A 907 -27.82 -13.96 -2.43
CA ASP A 907 -27.37 -15.33 -2.68
C ASP A 907 -25.99 -15.62 -2.02
N PRO A 908 -25.49 -16.87 -2.05
CA PRO A 908 -24.18 -17.20 -1.49
C PRO A 908 -22.98 -16.55 -2.19
N GLN A 909 -23.18 -15.98 -3.38
CA GLN A 909 -22.17 -15.26 -4.16
C GLN A 909 -22.17 -13.76 -3.87
N GLY A 910 -23.14 -13.26 -3.09
CA GLY A 910 -23.24 -11.85 -2.71
C GLY A 910 -24.16 -11.02 -3.61
N GLU A 911 -24.87 -11.62 -4.56
CA GLU A 911 -25.78 -10.92 -5.46
C GLU A 911 -27.17 -10.73 -4.83
N VAL A 912 -27.75 -9.54 -4.99
CA VAL A 912 -29.07 -9.21 -4.43
C VAL A 912 -30.16 -9.77 -5.34
N VAL A 913 -30.90 -10.75 -4.81
CA VAL A 913 -31.97 -11.44 -5.54
C VAL A 913 -33.38 -10.94 -5.18
N GLY A 914 -33.51 -10.14 -4.12
CA GLY A 914 -34.78 -9.54 -3.73
C GLY A 914 -34.63 -8.40 -2.73
N VAL A 915 -35.47 -7.38 -2.85
CA VAL A 915 -35.55 -6.24 -1.92
C VAL A 915 -37.01 -5.94 -1.62
N ALA A 916 -37.34 -5.71 -0.35
CA ALA A 916 -38.66 -5.24 0.06
C ALA A 916 -38.54 -4.18 1.15
N VAL A 917 -39.59 -3.38 1.32
CA VAL A 917 -39.70 -2.41 2.41
C VAL A 917 -40.99 -2.71 3.18
N THR A 918 -40.92 -2.71 4.51
CA THR A 918 -42.10 -3.02 5.33
C THR A 918 -43.16 -1.92 5.26
N ALA A 919 -44.42 -2.34 5.16
CA ALA A 919 -45.57 -1.46 5.25
C ALA A 919 -45.82 -0.97 6.69
N ALA A 920 -46.80 -0.08 6.90
CA ALA A 920 -47.14 0.49 8.21
C ALA A 920 -47.50 -0.56 9.29
N ASN A 921 -47.96 -1.74 8.87
CA ASN A 921 -48.26 -2.88 9.75
C ASN A 921 -47.05 -3.82 9.95
N GLY A 922 -45.86 -3.44 9.48
CA GLY A 922 -44.62 -4.21 9.56
C GLY A 922 -44.49 -5.32 8.52
N ALA A 923 -45.49 -5.53 7.66
CA ALA A 923 -45.47 -6.64 6.69
C ALA A 923 -44.56 -6.35 5.49
N TYR A 924 -43.88 -7.38 4.98
CA TYR A 924 -43.08 -7.34 3.75
C TYR A 924 -43.35 -8.55 2.87
N ALA A 925 -43.09 -8.41 1.57
CA ALA A 925 -43.09 -9.50 0.60
C ALA A 925 -42.02 -9.27 -0.48
N CYS A 926 -41.14 -10.24 -0.67
CA CYS A 926 -40.18 -10.34 -1.76
C CYS A 926 -40.72 -11.35 -2.77
N HIS A 927 -41.13 -10.87 -3.94
CA HIS A 927 -41.56 -11.71 -5.05
C HIS A 927 -40.38 -12.09 -5.93
N GLY A 928 -40.45 -13.24 -6.60
CA GLY A 928 -39.46 -13.58 -7.62
C GLY A 928 -38.19 -14.23 -7.10
N VAL A 929 -38.13 -14.65 -5.83
CA VAL A 929 -36.92 -15.27 -5.24
C VAL A 929 -36.82 -16.73 -5.69
N PRO A 930 -35.74 -17.16 -6.39
CA PRO A 930 -35.60 -18.56 -6.80
C PRO A 930 -35.49 -19.50 -5.61
N ALA A 931 -35.80 -20.78 -5.78
CA ALA A 931 -35.54 -21.77 -4.72
C ALA A 931 -34.04 -21.89 -4.46
N GLY A 932 -33.63 -21.92 -3.19
CA GLY A 932 -32.21 -21.89 -2.80
C GLY A 932 -31.96 -21.33 -1.41
N THR A 933 -30.69 -21.33 -0.99
CA THR A 933 -30.27 -20.79 0.31
C THR A 933 -29.76 -19.35 0.13
N TYR A 934 -30.28 -18.44 0.94
CA TYR A 934 -30.00 -17.01 0.86
C TYR A 934 -29.67 -16.43 2.23
N THR A 935 -28.95 -15.31 2.23
CA THR A 935 -28.77 -14.44 3.39
C THR A 935 -29.84 -13.37 3.36
N PHE A 936 -30.64 -13.31 4.41
CA PHE A 936 -31.73 -12.37 4.60
C PHE A 936 -31.32 -11.29 5.58
N VAL A 937 -31.18 -10.06 5.12
CA VAL A 937 -30.75 -8.91 5.93
C VAL A 937 -31.93 -7.96 6.12
N THR A 938 -32.21 -7.57 7.36
CA THR A 938 -33.22 -6.57 7.70
C THR A 938 -32.56 -5.39 8.39
N VAL A 939 -32.84 -4.19 7.89
CA VAL A 939 -32.32 -2.92 8.43
C VAL A 939 -33.48 -1.97 8.64
N ALA A 940 -33.54 -1.30 9.78
CA ALA A 940 -34.51 -0.24 10.04
C ALA A 940 -33.85 0.90 10.82
N ASP A 941 -34.38 2.11 10.68
CA ASP A 941 -33.86 3.28 11.39
C ASP A 941 -33.89 3.08 12.91
N ARG A 942 -32.77 3.35 13.59
CA ARG A 942 -32.57 3.17 15.04
C ARG A 942 -32.85 1.76 15.56
N MET A 943 -32.68 0.75 14.72
CA MET A 943 -32.82 -0.66 15.08
C MET A 943 -31.56 -1.44 14.68
N ARG A 944 -31.17 -2.42 15.49
CA ARG A 944 -30.00 -3.26 15.24
C ARG A 944 -30.24 -4.12 13.98
N PRO A 945 -29.40 -4.03 12.93
CA PRO A 945 -29.53 -4.88 11.76
C PRO A 945 -29.41 -6.36 12.12
N THR A 946 -30.22 -7.19 11.49
CA THR A 946 -30.17 -8.66 11.63
C THR A 946 -29.94 -9.32 10.29
N ALA A 947 -29.07 -10.33 10.26
CA ALA A 947 -28.84 -11.17 9.09
C ALA A 947 -29.08 -12.65 9.46
N THR A 948 -29.93 -13.32 8.69
CA THR A 948 -30.32 -14.72 8.92
C THR A 948 -30.23 -15.51 7.62
N THR A 949 -29.68 -16.71 7.66
CA THR A 949 -29.68 -17.61 6.50
C THR A 949 -31.03 -18.33 6.40
N LEU A 950 -31.68 -18.27 5.23
CA LEU A 950 -32.98 -18.89 4.95
C LEU A 950 -32.89 -19.77 3.70
N THR A 951 -33.63 -20.88 3.68
CA THR A 951 -33.75 -21.72 2.47
C THR A 951 -35.15 -21.59 1.91
N VAL A 952 -35.28 -21.01 0.71
CA VAL A 952 -36.54 -20.83 -0.03
C VAL A 952 -36.87 -22.14 -0.75
N PRO A 953 -38.05 -22.76 -0.49
CA PRO A 953 -38.44 -24.03 -1.10
C PRO A 953 -38.78 -23.91 -2.59
N GLU A 954 -38.80 -25.04 -3.30
CA GLU A 954 -39.27 -25.14 -4.69
C GLU A 954 -40.79 -24.93 -4.78
N GLY A 955 -41.21 -23.66 -4.83
CA GLY A 955 -42.60 -23.25 -4.96
C GLY A 955 -43.37 -23.10 -3.64
N GLY A 956 -44.29 -22.13 -3.61
CA GLY A 956 -45.09 -21.76 -2.43
C GLY A 956 -44.52 -20.57 -1.64
N PRO A 957 -45.35 -19.92 -0.79
CA PRO A 957 -44.90 -18.80 0.03
C PRO A 957 -44.11 -19.28 1.24
N LEU A 958 -42.91 -18.73 1.46
CA LEU A 958 -42.14 -18.88 2.71
C LEU A 958 -42.47 -17.68 3.61
N ARG A 959 -42.98 -17.96 4.82
CA ARG A 959 -43.23 -16.90 5.82
C ARG A 959 -42.11 -16.84 6.85
N PHE A 960 -41.48 -15.68 7.00
CA PHE A 960 -40.40 -15.45 7.96
C PHE A 960 -40.57 -14.11 8.70
N ASP A 961 -40.92 -14.15 9.98
CA ASP A 961 -41.06 -12.94 10.79
C ASP A 961 -39.71 -12.58 11.44
N VAL A 962 -39.39 -11.28 11.52
CA VAL A 962 -38.11 -10.77 12.05
C VAL A 962 -38.33 -9.90 13.26
N GLU A 963 -37.53 -10.12 14.29
CA GLU A 963 -37.49 -9.28 15.47
C GLU A 963 -36.22 -8.43 15.47
N LEU A 964 -36.38 -7.11 15.50
CA LEU A 964 -35.27 -6.16 15.60
C LEU A 964 -35.18 -5.61 17.03
N ALA A 965 -33.95 -5.49 17.53
CA ALA A 965 -33.68 -4.83 18.81
C ALA A 965 -33.52 -3.32 18.61
N PRO A 966 -34.10 -2.46 19.47
CA PRO A 966 -33.92 -1.01 19.38
C PRO A 966 -32.48 -0.62 19.70
N MET A 967 -32.01 0.46 19.08
CA MET A 967 -30.75 1.12 19.42
C MET A 967 -31.04 2.46 20.09
N ALA A 968 -30.24 2.77 21.10
CA ALA A 968 -30.38 3.95 21.93
C ALA A 968 -29.43 5.07 21.48
N MET A 969 -29.80 6.30 21.81
CA MET A 969 -28.99 7.50 21.61
C MET A 969 -28.48 7.99 22.96
N LEU A 970 -27.18 8.20 23.08
CA LEU A 970 -26.55 8.85 24.22
C LEU A 970 -26.31 10.33 23.89
N CYS A 971 -26.91 11.22 24.66
CA CYS A 971 -26.72 12.66 24.52
C CYS A 971 -26.08 13.22 25.79
N GLY A 972 -25.44 14.38 25.72
CA GLY A 972 -24.98 15.05 26.93
C GLY A 972 -24.27 16.35 26.64
N THR A 973 -23.87 17.05 27.70
CA THR A 973 -23.00 18.23 27.61
C THR A 973 -21.65 17.98 28.27
N VAL A 974 -20.58 18.47 27.66
CA VAL A 974 -19.26 18.54 28.24
C VAL A 974 -19.01 19.97 28.72
N ARG A 975 -18.70 20.13 30.01
CA ARG A 975 -18.41 21.43 30.63
C ARG A 975 -17.10 21.42 31.38
N ALA A 976 -16.34 22.51 31.31
CA ALA A 976 -15.15 22.78 32.11
C ALA A 976 -15.34 24.12 32.84
N ASP A 977 -15.15 24.14 34.17
CA ASP A 977 -15.31 25.34 35.01
C ASP A 977 -16.61 26.13 34.76
N GLY A 978 -17.71 25.41 34.52
CA GLY A 978 -19.04 25.98 34.24
C GLY A 978 -19.26 26.47 32.80
N ARG A 979 -18.24 26.46 31.94
CA ARG A 979 -18.33 26.80 30.51
C ARG A 979 -18.46 25.54 29.65
N ALA A 980 -19.22 25.65 28.56
CA ALA A 980 -19.30 24.59 27.55
C ALA A 980 -17.95 24.39 26.86
N VAL A 981 -17.58 23.14 26.59
CA VAL A 981 -16.33 22.80 25.89
C VAL A 981 -16.64 22.41 24.46
N HIS A 982 -16.20 23.23 23.51
CA HIS A 982 -16.32 22.98 22.07
C HIS A 982 -15.23 22.00 21.59
N ASP A 983 -15.57 21.16 20.59
CA ASP A 983 -14.68 20.18 19.94
C ASP A 983 -14.04 19.13 20.87
N ALA A 984 -14.63 18.88 22.04
CA ALA A 984 -14.22 17.78 22.91
C ALA A 984 -14.64 16.45 22.30
N ARG A 985 -13.71 15.49 22.22
CA ARG A 985 -14.00 14.15 21.69
C ARG A 985 -14.56 13.26 22.79
N VAL A 986 -15.82 12.86 22.68
CA VAL A 986 -16.49 11.90 23.56
C VAL A 986 -16.45 10.51 22.92
N THR A 987 -15.95 9.52 23.65
CA THR A 987 -15.83 8.12 23.22
C THR A 987 -16.60 7.23 24.18
N VAL A 988 -17.49 6.39 23.65
CA VAL A 988 -18.24 5.40 24.42
C VAL A 988 -17.55 4.05 24.25
N LEU A 989 -17.16 3.44 25.37
CA LEU A 989 -16.49 2.15 25.44
C LEU A 989 -17.45 1.10 26.00
N ASP A 990 -17.39 -0.12 25.48
CA ASP A 990 -18.08 -1.26 26.09
C ASP A 990 -17.36 -1.79 27.35
N TRP A 991 -17.91 -2.84 27.95
CA TRP A 991 -17.36 -3.49 29.15
C TRP A 991 -15.95 -4.08 28.97
N SER A 992 -15.53 -4.34 27.72
CA SER A 992 -14.18 -4.83 27.39
C SER A 992 -13.17 -3.70 27.16
N GLY A 993 -13.64 -2.45 27.17
CA GLY A 993 -12.84 -1.27 26.86
C GLY A 993 -12.73 -0.94 25.37
N ALA A 994 -13.49 -1.62 24.50
CA ALA A 994 -13.49 -1.36 23.07
C ALA A 994 -14.40 -0.17 22.73
N PRO A 995 -13.98 0.75 21.83
CA PRO A 995 -14.81 1.87 21.42
C PRO A 995 -15.99 1.41 20.56
N VAL A 996 -17.20 1.73 20.99
CA VAL A 996 -18.45 1.39 20.30
C VAL A 996 -19.15 2.60 19.66
N GLY A 997 -18.75 3.83 20.04
CA GLY A 997 -19.25 5.05 19.43
C GLY A 997 -18.43 6.28 19.81
N THR A 998 -18.38 7.28 18.94
CA THR A 998 -17.64 8.54 19.19
C THR A 998 -18.42 9.74 18.70
N ALA A 999 -18.40 10.83 19.46
CA ALA A 999 -18.97 12.12 19.08
C ALA A 999 -18.02 13.27 19.42
N ARG A 1000 -18.23 14.42 18.78
CA ARG A 1000 -17.58 15.69 19.15
C ARG A 1000 -18.64 16.64 19.67
N THR A 1001 -18.24 17.50 20.61
CA THR A 1001 -19.15 18.51 21.14
C THR A 1001 -19.31 19.70 20.22
N ASP A 1002 -20.53 20.22 20.10
CA ASP A 1002 -20.85 21.46 19.38
C ASP A 1002 -20.44 22.73 20.16
N GLU A 1003 -20.77 23.92 19.62
CA GLU A 1003 -20.40 25.22 20.23
C GLU A 1003 -20.99 25.40 21.64
N ASP A 1004 -22.11 24.73 21.93
CA ASP A 1004 -22.78 24.71 23.23
C ASP A 1004 -22.29 23.55 24.13
N GLY A 1005 -21.26 22.82 23.69
CA GLY A 1005 -20.66 21.70 24.41
C GLY A 1005 -21.49 20.43 24.37
N ARG A 1006 -22.52 20.32 23.51
CA ARG A 1006 -23.41 19.15 23.42
C ARG A 1006 -22.82 18.08 22.50
N TYR A 1007 -22.92 16.83 22.91
CA TYR A 1007 -22.56 15.67 22.09
C TYR A 1007 -23.76 14.71 21.96
N VAL A 1008 -23.79 13.98 20.85
CA VAL A 1008 -24.78 12.94 20.57
C VAL A 1008 -24.08 11.75 19.94
N VAL A 1009 -24.20 10.57 20.55
CA VAL A 1009 -23.73 9.29 20.03
C VAL A 1009 -24.97 8.44 19.74
N THR A 1010 -25.17 8.10 18.47
CA THR A 1010 -26.31 7.28 18.02
C THR A 1010 -25.94 5.81 17.95
N ASP A 1011 -26.95 4.96 17.76
CA ASP A 1011 -26.78 3.54 17.42
C ASP A 1011 -26.03 2.72 18.50
N LEU A 1012 -26.31 2.99 19.78
CA LEU A 1012 -25.75 2.22 20.90
C LEU A 1012 -26.73 1.12 21.33
N PRO A 1013 -26.31 -0.14 21.44
CA PRO A 1013 -27.13 -1.19 22.07
C PRO A 1013 -27.46 -0.84 23.52
N GLU A 1014 -28.54 -1.36 24.08
CA GLU A 1014 -28.78 -1.26 25.53
C GLU A 1014 -27.68 -2.03 26.30
N GLY A 1015 -27.14 -1.43 27.36
CA GLY A 1015 -26.01 -1.98 28.10
C GLY A 1015 -25.27 -0.97 28.97
N GLU A 1016 -24.27 -1.43 29.71
CA GLU A 1016 -23.36 -0.56 30.45
C GLU A 1016 -22.16 -0.15 29.59
N TYR A 1017 -21.85 1.14 29.63
CA TYR A 1017 -20.77 1.73 28.86
C TYR A 1017 -19.93 2.67 29.71
N THR A 1018 -18.66 2.84 29.32
CA THR A 1018 -17.77 3.85 29.88
C THR A 1018 -17.61 4.99 28.89
N VAL A 1019 -17.95 6.20 29.30
CA VAL A 1019 -17.78 7.42 28.48
C VAL A 1019 -16.45 8.08 28.85
N VAL A 1020 -15.63 8.33 27.83
CA VAL A 1020 -14.30 8.93 27.94
C VAL A 1020 -14.23 10.17 27.06
N THR A 1021 -13.89 11.31 27.67
CA THR A 1021 -13.74 12.57 26.94
C THR A 1021 -12.26 12.95 26.81
N ARG A 1022 -11.81 13.33 25.60
CA ARG A 1022 -10.43 13.75 25.28
C ARG A 1022 -10.38 15.19 24.78
N GLY A 1023 -9.33 15.92 25.15
CA GLY A 1023 -9.11 17.35 24.87
C GLY A 1023 -8.72 18.19 26.09
N TYR A 1024 -8.91 17.63 27.30
CA TYR A 1024 -8.62 18.18 28.63
C TYR A 1024 -8.22 17.01 29.56
N PRO A 1025 -7.85 17.21 30.86
CA PRO A 1025 -7.54 16.10 31.76
C PRO A 1025 -8.60 15.00 31.71
N ARG A 1026 -8.15 13.74 31.58
CA ARG A 1026 -9.05 12.60 31.31
C ARG A 1026 -10.06 12.42 32.44
N VAL A 1027 -11.34 12.41 32.10
CA VAL A 1027 -12.44 12.05 33.02
C VAL A 1027 -13.19 10.87 32.42
N THR A 1028 -13.45 9.85 33.24
CA THR A 1028 -14.17 8.64 32.87
C THR A 1028 -15.45 8.55 33.71
N GLY A 1029 -16.60 8.39 33.05
CA GLY A 1029 -17.89 8.15 33.70
C GLY A 1029 -18.49 6.82 33.25
N GLN A 1030 -19.14 6.10 34.15
CA GLN A 1030 -19.98 4.95 33.77
C GLN A 1030 -21.40 5.42 33.49
N VAL A 1031 -22.02 4.88 32.44
CA VAL A 1031 -23.41 5.13 32.07
C VAL A 1031 -24.10 3.82 31.72
N THR A 1032 -25.27 3.59 32.28
CA THR A 1032 -26.16 2.49 31.89
C THR A 1032 -27.17 3.03 30.89
N ILE A 1033 -27.14 2.49 29.67
CA ILE A 1033 -28.05 2.91 28.59
C ILE A 1033 -29.28 1.99 28.57
N THR A 1034 -30.44 2.56 28.91
CA THR A 1034 -31.75 1.87 28.89
C THR A 1034 -32.80 2.76 28.20
N GLY A 1035 -33.58 2.23 27.26
CA GLY A 1035 -34.60 2.97 26.52
C GLY A 1035 -34.06 3.78 25.32
N SER A 1036 -34.93 4.55 24.65
CA SER A 1036 -34.61 5.17 23.35
C SER A 1036 -33.60 6.33 23.40
N ARG A 1037 -33.41 6.96 24.57
CA ARG A 1037 -32.48 8.09 24.76
C ARG A 1037 -32.02 8.17 26.22
N VAL A 1038 -30.72 8.39 26.43
CA VAL A 1038 -30.11 8.60 27.73
C VAL A 1038 -29.27 9.88 27.71
N ASP A 1039 -29.44 10.75 28.70
CA ASP A 1039 -28.67 11.99 28.86
C ASP A 1039 -27.57 11.79 29.93
N HIS A 1040 -26.31 12.09 29.62
CA HIS A 1040 -25.15 11.96 30.51
C HIS A 1040 -24.19 13.14 30.38
N ASP A 1041 -24.12 14.00 31.38
CA ASP A 1041 -23.23 15.17 31.37
C ASP A 1041 -21.84 14.83 31.91
N VAL A 1042 -20.80 15.37 31.25
CA VAL A 1042 -19.40 15.19 31.64
C VAL A 1042 -18.84 16.53 32.14
N ARG A 1043 -18.36 16.55 33.40
CA ARG A 1043 -17.67 17.71 33.99
C ARG A 1043 -16.15 17.50 33.98
N LEU A 1044 -15.42 18.50 33.51
CA LEU A 1044 -13.96 18.55 33.44
C LEU A 1044 -13.43 19.60 34.45
N GLY A 1045 -12.34 19.29 35.16
CA GLY A 1045 -11.69 20.23 36.09
C GLY A 1045 -10.46 19.62 36.79
N PHE A 1046 -9.57 20.48 37.32
CA PHE A 1046 -8.61 20.12 38.37
C PHE A 1046 -9.32 20.29 39.71
N ASP A 1047 -9.31 19.31 40.61
CA ASP A 1047 -9.78 19.55 41.98
C ASP A 1047 -8.87 20.60 42.64
N ILE A 1048 -9.43 21.76 42.96
CA ILE A 1048 -8.78 22.85 43.72
C ILE A 1048 -9.24 22.83 45.21
N GLU A 1049 -10.08 21.90 45.63
CA GLU A 1049 -10.61 21.86 47.00
C GLU A 1049 -10.17 20.64 47.80
N GLU A 1050 -8.93 20.66 48.29
CA GLU A 1050 -8.59 20.06 49.58
C GLU A 1050 -7.57 20.94 50.32
N ARG A 1051 -7.97 22.20 50.54
CA ARG A 1051 -7.34 23.07 51.53
C ARG A 1051 -7.93 22.72 52.89
N VAL A 1052 -7.13 22.05 53.70
CA VAL A 1052 -7.30 21.89 55.15
C VAL A 1052 -7.65 23.23 55.79
N GLU A 1053 -8.86 23.37 56.31
CA GLU A 1053 -9.16 24.34 57.37
C GLU A 1053 -9.04 23.64 58.72
N LEU A 1054 -8.15 24.20 59.54
CA LEU A 1054 -8.07 23.97 60.98
C LEU A 1054 -9.35 24.50 61.65
N SER A 1055 -10.18 23.58 62.16
CA SER A 1055 -10.89 23.72 63.44
C SER A 1055 -11.23 22.35 64.00
#